data_AF-A0A6P5YEG6-F1
#
_entry.id   AF-A0A6P5YEG6-F1
#
_cell.length_a   1.000
_cell.length_b   1.000
_cell.length_c   1.000
_cell.angle_alpha   90.00
_cell.angle_beta   90.00
_cell.angle_gamma   90.00
#
_symmetry.space_group_name_H-M   'P 1'
#
loop_
_entity.id
_entity.type
_entity.pdbx_description
1 polymer ?
#
loop_
_entity_poly.entity_id
_entity_poly.type
_entity_poly.pdbx_seq_one_letter_code
_entity_poly.pdbx_strand_id
1 'polypeptide(L)'
;MGSLVEEIERELEYNGEVTVFVAVGKSVEKSKTTLFWAVHNFPGKRICVLHVHQPTHVLALTDGKLARNKLKQKAVEAFQKLERQKMQERLDEYLLILHHAGVQADTVWIEMDSVEKGIVEIIALHSIRWLVMGAAADKYYSKKLVELKSKKAIFVCQKAPVSCHIWFTCKGCLIYTRIERKDGSNREIATPTPPLNSPQRTEQSKLLLSESVLRMRSLDVEEDTDIRGGKLRPISWYSEHPNLSSNRMVDTYGSIQLQMDEVEEYQGQATNETAQQLELSAMDDHNLKQKVFAETVKRWNEENDALEATCKAKALEGLYLKEMSRRKEMEEFLEREKQEVQKMKDQRDEFKKELQMVKDQRAVLESQIAESQCTVEELEGKIISAVELLISFKKKRDDMQIEHGNAIRLLKDLRQLVNGEDTSFPGTQILEFSFMEINNATRNFDPSWKIGEGKYGSVYKGLLRHVHVAIKMLPSYGSQSLLDFEKEVEILSRLRHPNLITIIGTCPESRSLVFEYLRNGSLEDRLACKNNTPPLPWQTRTRIASEICSALIFLHSNKPCIPHGNLKPSKVLLDANFVSKLTDSGMYRLIPHGASTANSVWSCIKSNPEIASVYMDPEYLENGKVTRESDLYSFGMILLQLLTGRPALQILKDVKCAIETENFNAVLDWSAGDWPFVETQLLAHLALRCCDKQPLNRPDLVSEIWGVLGPMKDSCINSASCLLRAKELRRIPSHFVCPIFQDVMKDPLIAADGFTYEADAIRGWLESGHDRSPMTNLKLEHCNLVPNYALYQAIQEWQQQ
;
A
#
# COMPACT_ATOMS: atom_id res chain seq x y z
N MET A 1 -0.72 41.73 -30.89
CA MET A 1 -1.77 41.65 -29.86
C MET A 1 -1.90 40.18 -29.49
N GLY A 2 -1.67 39.71 -28.26
CA GLY A 2 -1.46 40.42 -27.00
C GLY A 2 -2.61 40.13 -26.03
N SER A 3 -2.33 39.37 -24.96
CA SER A 3 -3.27 38.88 -23.93
C SER A 3 -4.33 37.87 -24.44
N LEU A 4 -4.78 36.88 -23.66
CA LEU A 4 -4.65 36.65 -22.22
C LEU A 4 -4.02 35.28 -21.89
N VAL A 5 -2.87 35.33 -21.21
CA VAL A 5 -2.42 34.27 -20.29
C VAL A 5 -2.58 34.88 -18.90
N GLU A 6 -3.58 34.44 -18.14
CA GLU A 6 -3.69 34.68 -16.69
C GLU A 6 -4.93 33.95 -16.14
N GLU A 7 -4.75 32.80 -15.50
CA GLU A 7 -5.59 32.41 -14.36
C GLU A 7 -4.83 31.48 -13.41
N ILE A 8 -3.83 32.08 -12.74
CA ILE A 8 -3.34 31.69 -11.41
C ILE A 8 -2.89 30.22 -11.25
N GLU A 9 -1.78 29.85 -11.90
CA GLU A 9 -0.86 28.88 -11.27
C GLU A 9 -0.19 29.58 -10.09
N ARG A 10 -0.66 29.32 -8.86
CA ARG A 10 0.16 29.65 -7.67
C ARG A 10 1.34 28.68 -7.67
N GLU A 11 2.55 29.20 -7.79
CA GLU A 11 3.77 28.50 -7.40
C GLU A 11 3.74 28.25 -5.89
N LEU A 12 2.98 27.23 -5.47
CA LEU A 12 3.02 26.69 -4.13
C LEU A 12 4.30 25.88 -4.00
N GLU A 13 5.35 26.51 -3.47
CA GLU A 13 6.54 25.81 -3.00
C GLU A 13 6.16 24.84 -1.87
N TYR A 14 5.82 23.61 -2.24
CA TYR A 14 5.50 22.56 -1.28
C TYR A 14 6.79 22.13 -0.57
N ASN A 15 6.94 22.53 0.70
CA ASN A 15 8.04 22.06 1.53
C ASN A 15 8.04 20.51 1.58
N GLY A 16 9.02 19.93 0.88
CA GLY A 16 9.09 18.50 0.54
C GLY A 16 9.34 17.56 1.71
N GLU A 17 9.48 18.07 2.93
CA GLU A 17 9.58 17.26 4.16
C GLU A 17 8.30 17.28 5.00
N VAL A 18 7.30 18.09 4.63
CA VAL A 18 6.09 18.34 5.42
C VAL A 18 4.79 17.97 4.68
N THR A 19 4.83 17.88 3.35
CA THR A 19 3.63 17.60 2.52
C THR A 19 3.68 16.18 1.92
N VAL A 20 2.60 15.42 2.08
CA VAL A 20 2.40 14.08 1.50
C VAL A 20 1.37 14.16 0.39
N PHE A 21 1.70 13.70 -0.80
CA PHE A 21 0.79 13.71 -1.95
C PHE A 21 -0.01 12.41 -2.02
N VAL A 22 -1.28 12.46 -2.39
CA VAL A 22 -2.16 11.30 -2.51
C VAL A 22 -2.82 11.30 -3.89
N ALA A 23 -2.47 10.32 -4.74
CA ALA A 23 -3.02 10.21 -6.09
C ALA A 23 -4.44 9.61 -6.08
N VAL A 24 -5.43 10.39 -6.54
CA VAL A 24 -6.85 10.03 -6.50
C VAL A 24 -7.48 9.86 -7.89
N GLY A 25 -8.42 8.91 -7.99
CA GLY A 25 -9.11 8.58 -9.24
C GLY A 25 -10.39 9.38 -9.50
N LYS A 26 -11.03 9.14 -10.66
CA LYS A 26 -12.35 9.71 -11.02
C LYS A 26 -13.52 9.26 -10.11
N SER A 27 -13.29 8.40 -9.11
CA SER A 27 -14.29 7.86 -8.18
C SER A 27 -13.82 8.07 -6.74
N VAL A 28 -14.59 8.86 -5.98
CA VAL A 28 -14.26 9.26 -4.61
C VAL A 28 -14.24 8.07 -3.66
N GLU A 29 -15.32 7.29 -3.60
CA GLU A 29 -15.42 6.10 -2.74
C GLU A 29 -14.26 5.10 -2.91
N LYS A 30 -13.77 4.89 -4.15
CA LYS A 30 -12.62 3.99 -4.39
C LYS A 30 -11.30 4.57 -3.90
N SER A 31 -11.14 5.89 -3.90
CA SER A 31 -9.91 6.55 -3.47
C SER A 31 -9.92 6.89 -1.96
N LYS A 32 -11.11 6.97 -1.34
CA LYS A 32 -11.37 7.25 0.08
C LYS A 32 -10.55 6.38 1.04
N THR A 33 -10.43 5.07 0.76
CA THR A 33 -9.61 4.17 1.60
C THR A 33 -8.10 4.44 1.52
N THR A 34 -7.62 4.97 0.39
CA THR A 34 -6.21 5.39 0.21
C THR A 34 -5.96 6.74 0.88
N LEU A 35 -6.94 7.65 0.81
CA LEU A 35 -6.96 8.94 1.47
C LEU A 35 -6.87 8.80 3.00
N PHE A 36 -7.75 7.99 3.61
CA PHE A 36 -7.73 7.73 5.06
C PHE A 36 -6.47 6.98 5.51
N TRP A 37 -5.92 6.10 4.68
CA TRP A 37 -4.64 5.46 5.00
C TRP A 37 -3.52 6.51 5.09
N ALA A 38 -3.47 7.48 4.17
CA ALA A 38 -2.49 8.57 4.24
C ALA A 38 -2.68 9.44 5.50
N VAL A 39 -3.92 9.83 5.84
CA VAL A 39 -4.26 10.57 7.08
C VAL A 39 -3.74 9.83 8.32
N HIS A 40 -4.01 8.53 8.43
CA HIS A 40 -3.66 7.74 9.60
C HIS A 40 -2.14 7.50 9.73
N ASN A 41 -1.42 7.33 8.61
CA ASN A 41 0.01 6.96 8.63
C ASN A 41 0.95 8.18 8.62
N PHE A 42 0.44 9.37 8.32
CA PHE A 42 1.23 10.62 8.33
C PHE A 42 0.59 11.70 9.23
N PRO A 43 0.40 11.44 10.54
CA PRO A 43 -0.21 12.40 11.46
C PRO A 43 0.62 13.69 11.54
N GLY A 44 -0.06 14.84 11.49
CA GLY A 44 0.57 16.16 11.54
C GLY A 44 1.30 16.60 10.26
N LYS A 45 1.25 15.81 9.17
CA LYS A 45 1.70 16.24 7.83
C LYS A 45 0.54 16.86 7.05
N ARG A 46 0.83 17.80 6.15
CA ARG A 46 -0.16 18.32 5.20
C ARG A 46 -0.41 17.28 4.11
N ILE A 47 -1.65 17.15 3.64
CA ILE A 47 -1.99 16.23 2.55
C ILE A 47 -2.33 17.01 1.29
N CYS A 48 -1.69 16.70 0.17
CA CYS A 48 -2.04 17.28 -1.12
C CYS A 48 -2.73 16.22 -2.00
N VAL A 49 -3.93 16.51 -2.47
CA VAL A 49 -4.71 15.64 -3.35
C VAL A 49 -4.22 15.82 -4.78
N LEU A 50 -3.63 14.77 -5.35
CA LEU A 50 -3.08 14.75 -6.71
C LEU A 50 -4.09 14.08 -7.66
N HIS A 51 -4.53 14.80 -8.70
CA HIS A 51 -5.44 14.25 -9.72
C HIS A 51 -4.88 14.41 -11.14
N VAL A 52 -5.15 13.44 -12.02
CA VAL A 52 -4.88 13.61 -13.45
C VAL A 52 -6.19 13.58 -14.21
N HIS A 53 -6.54 14.72 -14.79
CA HIS A 53 -7.67 14.84 -15.67
C HIS A 53 -7.33 14.20 -17.02
N GLN A 54 -8.05 13.13 -17.36
CA GLN A 54 -7.99 12.54 -18.70
C GLN A 54 -9.21 13.05 -19.47
N PRO A 55 -9.05 14.04 -20.38
CA PRO A 55 -10.16 14.62 -21.14
C PRO A 55 -10.73 13.59 -22.13
N THR A 56 -12.03 13.68 -22.41
CA THR A 56 -12.70 12.71 -23.28
C THR A 56 -12.62 13.17 -24.74
N HIS A 57 -11.86 12.44 -25.57
CA HIS A 57 -11.72 12.74 -27.00
C HIS A 57 -13.06 12.57 -27.74
N VAL A 58 -13.71 13.69 -28.11
CA VAL A 58 -15.04 13.76 -28.76
C VAL A 58 -15.03 13.26 -30.22
N LEU A 59 -13.92 12.71 -30.71
CA LEU A 59 -13.71 12.32 -32.12
C LEU A 59 -14.53 11.09 -32.57
N ALA A 60 -15.12 10.32 -31.65
CA ALA A 60 -15.84 9.08 -31.97
C ALA A 60 -17.25 9.24 -32.57
N LEU A 61 -17.74 10.48 -32.75
CA LEU A 61 -19.10 10.78 -33.25
C LEU A 61 -19.12 11.45 -34.64
N THR A 62 -17.97 11.59 -35.30
CA THR A 62 -17.85 12.38 -36.54
C THR A 62 -16.99 11.70 -37.60
N ASP A 63 -17.41 10.52 -38.08
CA ASP A 63 -16.92 10.01 -39.37
C ASP A 63 -17.84 10.50 -40.49
N GLY A 64 -17.47 11.63 -41.10
CA GLY A 64 -18.35 12.37 -42.00
C GLY A 64 -17.72 13.67 -42.51
N LYS A 65 -17.27 13.65 -43.77
CA LYS A 65 -16.73 14.81 -44.49
C LYS A 65 -17.80 15.92 -44.63
N LEU A 66 -17.83 16.91 -43.72
CA LEU A 66 -18.26 18.28 -44.07
C LEU A 66 -17.88 19.32 -43.00
N ALA A 67 -17.39 20.46 -43.50
CA ALA A 67 -17.27 21.79 -42.87
C ALA A 67 -16.83 21.91 -41.39
N ARG A 68 -15.71 22.61 -41.20
CA ARG A 68 -15.15 23.08 -39.92
C ARG A 68 -16.00 24.24 -39.34
N ASN A 69 -17.22 23.93 -38.89
CA ASN A 69 -18.15 24.92 -38.35
C ASN A 69 -17.76 25.41 -36.95
N LYS A 70 -17.76 26.74 -36.73
CA LYS A 70 -17.54 27.38 -35.41
C LYS A 70 -18.45 26.84 -34.30
N LEU A 71 -19.64 26.35 -34.64
CA LEU A 71 -20.57 25.69 -33.70
C LEU A 71 -20.03 24.36 -33.15
N LYS A 72 -19.33 23.55 -33.96
CA LYS A 72 -18.70 22.30 -33.49
C LYS A 72 -17.59 22.60 -32.49
N GLN A 73 -16.79 23.63 -32.76
CA GLN A 73 -15.75 24.09 -31.85
C GLN A 73 -16.33 24.60 -30.52
N LYS A 74 -17.34 25.47 -30.55
CA LYS A 74 -18.05 25.92 -29.34
C LYS A 74 -18.67 24.78 -28.52
N ALA A 75 -19.17 23.73 -29.18
CA ALA A 75 -19.71 22.56 -28.49
C ALA A 75 -18.62 21.74 -27.78
N VAL A 76 -17.45 21.57 -28.40
CA VAL A 76 -16.28 20.93 -27.79
C VAL A 76 -15.75 21.76 -26.62
N GLU A 77 -15.62 23.09 -26.78
CA GLU A 77 -15.21 24.02 -25.71
C GLU A 77 -16.18 23.98 -24.52
N ALA A 78 -17.50 23.96 -24.78
CA ALA A 78 -18.51 23.83 -23.73
C ALA A 78 -18.47 22.47 -23.01
N PHE A 79 -18.21 21.39 -23.75
CA PHE A 79 -18.06 20.05 -23.16
C PHE A 79 -16.81 19.95 -22.30
N GLN A 80 -15.66 20.46 -22.76
CA GLN A 80 -14.43 20.54 -21.98
C GLN A 80 -14.60 21.37 -20.71
N LYS A 81 -15.31 22.52 -20.79
CA LYS A 81 -15.65 23.33 -19.61
C LYS A 81 -16.48 22.55 -18.59
N LEU A 82 -17.44 21.73 -19.05
CA LEU A 82 -18.24 20.86 -18.19
C LEU A 82 -17.42 19.69 -17.59
N GLU A 83 -16.48 19.11 -18.33
CA GLU A 83 -15.56 18.09 -17.79
C GLU A 83 -14.65 18.68 -16.70
N ARG A 84 -14.13 19.90 -16.88
CA ARG A 84 -13.34 20.63 -15.87
C ARG A 84 -14.18 20.98 -14.63
N GLN A 85 -15.42 21.46 -14.80
CA GLN A 85 -16.30 21.71 -13.66
C GLN A 85 -16.56 20.45 -12.84
N LYS A 86 -16.90 19.32 -13.50
CA LYS A 86 -17.08 18.02 -12.85
C LYS A 86 -15.81 17.41 -12.26
N MET A 87 -14.63 17.92 -12.62
CA MET A 87 -13.38 17.59 -11.96
C MET A 87 -13.24 18.38 -10.67
N GLN A 88 -13.49 19.69 -10.71
CA GLN A 88 -13.42 20.56 -9.54
C GLN A 88 -14.38 20.10 -8.45
N GLU A 89 -15.63 19.81 -8.79
CA GLU A 89 -16.65 19.26 -7.87
C GLU A 89 -16.15 18.02 -7.09
N ARG A 90 -15.34 17.15 -7.73
CA ARG A 90 -14.74 15.97 -7.06
C ARG A 90 -13.51 16.30 -6.22
N LEU A 91 -12.70 17.28 -6.65
CA LEU A 91 -11.57 17.76 -5.86
C LEU A 91 -12.06 18.40 -4.56
N ASP A 92 -13.13 19.18 -4.64
CA ASP A 92 -13.80 19.79 -3.49
C ASP A 92 -14.39 18.71 -2.56
N GLU A 93 -14.95 17.62 -3.11
CA GLU A 93 -15.41 16.45 -2.33
C GLU A 93 -14.25 15.77 -1.57
N TYR A 94 -13.08 15.59 -2.19
CA TYR A 94 -11.89 15.06 -1.49
C TYR A 94 -11.37 16.01 -0.39
N LEU A 95 -11.35 17.32 -0.65
CA LEU A 95 -11.00 18.33 0.36
C LEU A 95 -11.97 18.30 1.53
N LEU A 96 -13.27 18.16 1.26
CA LEU A 96 -14.30 18.05 2.29
C LEU A 96 -14.09 16.82 3.18
N ILE A 97 -13.70 15.67 2.61
CA ILE A 97 -13.37 14.46 3.39
C ILE A 97 -12.13 14.70 4.29
N LEU A 98 -11.09 15.35 3.78
CA LEU A 98 -9.88 15.66 4.57
C LEU A 98 -10.16 16.70 5.67
N HIS A 99 -11.02 17.68 5.40
CA HIS A 99 -11.48 18.66 6.38
C HIS A 99 -12.25 17.98 7.54
N HIS A 100 -13.17 17.06 7.24
CA HIS A 100 -13.85 16.25 8.26
C HIS A 100 -12.89 15.34 9.05
N ALA A 101 -11.77 14.95 8.46
CA ALA A 101 -10.70 14.21 9.13
C ALA A 101 -9.72 15.12 9.92
N GLY A 102 -9.95 16.43 9.97
CA GLY A 102 -9.11 17.39 10.71
C GLY A 102 -7.76 17.72 10.05
N VAL A 103 -7.60 17.47 8.75
CA VAL A 103 -6.33 17.66 8.03
C VAL A 103 -6.42 18.84 7.06
N GLN A 104 -5.46 19.76 7.15
CA GLN A 104 -5.27 20.81 6.12
C GLN A 104 -4.80 20.18 4.81
N ALA A 105 -5.50 20.50 3.73
CA ALA A 105 -5.27 19.90 2.43
C ALA A 105 -5.34 20.89 1.26
N ASP A 106 -4.45 20.66 0.30
CA ASP A 106 -4.36 21.36 -0.99
C ASP A 106 -4.71 20.39 -2.13
N THR A 107 -4.92 20.90 -3.36
CA THR A 107 -5.06 20.05 -4.55
C THR A 107 -4.10 20.46 -5.65
N VAL A 108 -3.59 19.48 -6.40
CA VAL A 108 -2.76 19.66 -7.61
C VAL A 108 -3.31 18.76 -8.70
N TRP A 109 -3.45 19.28 -9.91
CA TRP A 109 -3.95 18.50 -11.05
C TRP A 109 -3.26 18.87 -12.36
N ILE A 110 -3.29 17.93 -13.31
CA ILE A 110 -2.81 18.13 -14.69
C ILE A 110 -3.79 17.52 -15.68
N GLU A 111 -3.96 18.12 -16.86
CA GLU A 111 -4.64 17.49 -17.99
C GLU A 111 -3.64 16.64 -18.80
N MET A 112 -3.90 15.34 -18.93
CA MET A 112 -3.07 14.45 -19.74
C MET A 112 -3.84 13.20 -20.23
N ASP A 113 -3.58 12.79 -21.47
CA ASP A 113 -4.16 11.59 -22.10
C ASP A 113 -3.90 10.28 -21.36
N SER A 114 -2.85 10.22 -20.52
CA SER A 114 -2.46 9.05 -19.75
C SER A 114 -2.25 9.45 -18.28
N VAL A 115 -3.10 8.91 -17.40
CA VAL A 115 -3.04 9.14 -15.95
C VAL A 115 -1.69 8.75 -15.36
N GLU A 116 -1.12 7.62 -15.77
CA GLU A 116 0.17 7.14 -15.27
C GLU A 116 1.36 7.98 -15.74
N LYS A 117 1.27 8.62 -16.92
CA LYS A 117 2.25 9.65 -17.33
C LYS A 117 2.05 10.95 -16.54
N GLY A 118 0.80 11.42 -16.39
CA GLY A 118 0.51 12.66 -15.67
C GLY A 118 0.92 12.63 -14.20
N ILE A 119 0.82 11.47 -13.54
CA ILE A 119 1.35 11.28 -12.18
C ILE A 119 2.88 11.45 -12.17
N VAL A 120 3.60 10.86 -13.12
CA VAL A 120 5.07 10.99 -13.23
C VAL A 120 5.47 12.44 -13.52
N GLU A 121 4.72 13.13 -14.37
CA GLU A 121 4.94 14.54 -14.71
C GLU A 121 4.78 15.44 -13.47
N ILE A 122 3.66 15.31 -12.73
CA ILE A 122 3.43 16.09 -11.50
C ILE A 122 4.54 15.82 -10.45
N ILE A 123 5.02 14.58 -10.32
CA ILE A 123 6.13 14.25 -9.41
C ILE A 123 7.41 15.00 -9.82
N ALA A 124 7.70 15.10 -11.12
CA ALA A 124 8.86 15.82 -11.62
C ALA A 124 8.71 17.35 -11.44
N LEU A 125 7.58 17.92 -11.87
CA LEU A 125 7.29 19.35 -11.81
C LEU A 125 7.34 19.90 -10.37
N HIS A 126 6.70 19.22 -9.42
CA HIS A 126 6.65 19.66 -8.01
C HIS A 126 7.69 18.98 -7.11
N SER A 127 8.68 18.27 -7.68
CA SER A 127 9.74 17.57 -6.95
C SER A 127 9.22 16.70 -5.77
N ILE A 128 8.13 15.96 -5.99
CA ILE A 128 7.40 15.26 -4.93
C ILE A 128 8.28 14.18 -4.29
N ARG A 129 8.60 14.36 -3.00
CA ARG A 129 9.37 13.37 -2.21
C ARG A 129 8.52 12.26 -1.60
N TRP A 130 7.22 12.49 -1.35
CA TRP A 130 6.32 11.55 -0.66
C TRP A 130 4.99 11.40 -1.41
N LEU A 131 4.69 10.19 -1.90
CA LEU A 131 3.46 9.90 -2.66
C LEU A 131 2.75 8.64 -2.13
N VAL A 132 1.43 8.69 -1.97
CA VAL A 132 0.56 7.55 -1.70
C VAL A 132 -0.35 7.33 -2.90
N MET A 133 -0.50 6.08 -3.38
CA MET A 133 -1.38 5.76 -4.51
C MET A 133 -1.94 4.32 -4.48
N GLY A 134 -3.00 4.06 -5.24
CA GLY A 134 -3.63 2.74 -5.32
C GLY A 134 -2.78 1.67 -6.01
N ALA A 135 -2.51 0.55 -5.34
CA ALA A 135 -1.73 -0.60 -5.82
C ALA A 135 -2.47 -1.47 -6.85
N ALA A 136 -3.80 -1.58 -6.70
CA ALA A 136 -4.69 -2.43 -7.48
C ALA A 136 -6.13 -1.88 -7.42
N ALA A 137 -6.99 -2.31 -8.33
CA ALA A 137 -8.43 -2.10 -8.18
C ALA A 137 -9.01 -3.11 -7.17
N ASP A 138 -10.00 -2.69 -6.37
CA ASP A 138 -10.55 -3.45 -5.23
C ASP A 138 -10.97 -4.90 -5.54
N LYS A 139 -11.42 -5.16 -6.77
CA LYS A 139 -11.80 -6.51 -7.26
C LYS A 139 -10.64 -7.49 -7.39
N TYR A 140 -9.39 -7.01 -7.34
CA TYR A 140 -8.17 -7.82 -7.38
C TYR A 140 -7.45 -7.89 -6.02
N TYR A 141 -8.06 -7.31 -4.97
CA TYR A 141 -7.54 -7.38 -3.60
C TYR A 141 -7.66 -8.79 -3.02
N SER A 142 -6.61 -9.24 -2.35
CA SER A 142 -6.66 -10.38 -1.44
C SER A 142 -5.79 -10.08 -0.21
N LYS A 143 -6.09 -10.72 0.93
CA LYS A 143 -5.27 -10.60 2.16
C LYS A 143 -3.83 -11.15 2.02
N LYS A 144 -3.47 -11.67 0.84
CA LYS A 144 -2.13 -12.18 0.49
C LYS A 144 -1.50 -11.39 -0.67
N LEU A 145 -2.01 -10.19 -1.00
CA LEU A 145 -1.47 -9.38 -2.07
C LEU A 145 -0.17 -8.69 -1.62
N VAL A 146 0.97 -9.12 -2.17
CA VAL A 146 2.31 -8.54 -1.91
C VAL A 146 2.86 -7.79 -3.13
N GLU A 147 2.23 -7.95 -4.30
CA GLU A 147 2.68 -7.41 -5.59
C GLU A 147 1.70 -6.37 -6.16
N LEU A 148 2.24 -5.42 -6.95
CA LEU A 148 1.46 -4.44 -7.68
C LEU A 148 0.69 -5.10 -8.84
N LYS A 149 -0.64 -4.91 -8.89
CA LYS A 149 -1.50 -5.43 -9.98
C LYS A 149 -2.09 -4.35 -10.89
N SER A 150 -2.03 -3.08 -10.49
CA SER A 150 -2.42 -1.96 -11.36
C SER A 150 -1.31 -1.64 -12.36
N LYS A 151 -1.63 -1.69 -13.66
CA LYS A 151 -0.72 -1.23 -14.74
C LYS A 151 -0.21 0.20 -14.49
N LYS A 152 -1.06 1.07 -13.92
CA LYS A 152 -0.69 2.45 -13.57
C LYS A 152 0.30 2.50 -12.40
N ALA A 153 0.08 1.67 -11.36
CA ALA A 153 0.99 1.57 -10.23
C ALA A 153 2.37 1.05 -10.63
N ILE A 154 2.42 0.00 -11.45
CA ILE A 154 3.67 -0.57 -11.98
C ILE A 154 4.43 0.49 -12.80
N PHE A 155 3.73 1.23 -13.69
CA PHE A 155 4.35 2.27 -14.49
C PHE A 155 4.93 3.40 -13.63
N VAL A 156 4.16 3.95 -12.68
CA VAL A 156 4.64 5.02 -11.79
C VAL A 156 5.80 4.51 -10.91
N CYS A 157 5.72 3.29 -10.38
CA CYS A 157 6.81 2.66 -9.62
C CYS A 157 8.13 2.58 -10.42
N GLN A 158 8.04 2.31 -11.73
CA GLN A 158 9.21 2.20 -12.62
C GLN A 158 9.70 3.53 -13.19
N LYS A 159 8.83 4.54 -13.35
CA LYS A 159 9.13 5.76 -14.12
C LYS A 159 9.18 7.06 -13.32
N ALA A 160 8.60 7.12 -12.12
CA ALA A 160 8.74 8.30 -11.26
C ALA A 160 10.20 8.47 -10.79
N PRO A 161 10.71 9.72 -10.64
CA PRO A 161 12.04 10.03 -10.12
C PRO A 161 12.45 9.21 -8.89
N VAL A 162 13.72 8.81 -8.78
CA VAL A 162 14.22 7.95 -7.68
C VAL A 162 14.17 8.61 -6.30
N SER A 163 14.13 9.94 -6.26
CA SER A 163 13.95 10.76 -5.05
C SER A 163 12.53 10.70 -4.46
N CYS A 164 11.55 10.19 -5.21
CA CYS A 164 10.15 10.07 -4.78
C CYS A 164 9.91 8.72 -4.08
N HIS A 165 9.63 8.76 -2.78
CA HIS A 165 9.17 7.61 -2.00
C HIS A 165 7.68 7.38 -2.26
N ILE A 166 7.30 6.13 -2.58
CA ILE A 166 5.93 5.81 -2.99
C ILE A 166 5.35 4.65 -2.17
N TRP A 167 4.23 4.90 -1.51
CA TRP A 167 3.43 3.89 -0.81
C TRP A 167 2.24 3.47 -1.69
N PHE A 168 2.11 2.17 -1.90
CA PHE A 168 1.04 1.59 -2.71
C PHE A 168 0.02 0.87 -1.83
N THR A 169 -1.22 1.33 -1.83
CA THR A 169 -2.28 0.87 -0.92
C THR A 169 -3.45 0.19 -1.64
N CYS A 170 -4.17 -0.69 -0.97
CA CYS A 170 -5.44 -1.24 -1.46
C CYS A 170 -6.34 -1.58 -0.26
N LYS A 171 -7.62 -1.15 -0.30
CA LYS A 171 -8.59 -1.28 0.81
C LYS A 171 -8.06 -0.89 2.19
N GLY A 172 -7.30 0.21 2.28
CA GLY A 172 -6.72 0.68 3.54
C GLY A 172 -5.55 -0.15 4.08
N CYS A 173 -5.00 -1.09 3.30
CA CYS A 173 -3.78 -1.82 3.63
C CYS A 173 -2.62 -1.37 2.73
N LEU A 174 -1.41 -1.31 3.30
CA LEU A 174 -0.17 -1.10 2.54
C LEU A 174 0.21 -2.42 1.84
N ILE A 175 0.48 -2.35 0.54
CA ILE A 175 0.79 -3.52 -0.32
C ILE A 175 2.28 -3.55 -0.66
N TYR A 176 2.84 -2.40 -1.06
CA TYR A 176 4.22 -2.28 -1.51
C TYR A 176 4.73 -0.85 -1.23
N THR A 177 6.03 -0.69 -0.96
CA THR A 177 6.65 0.63 -0.82
C THR A 177 7.91 0.70 -1.67
N ARG A 178 8.03 1.75 -2.47
CA ARG A 178 9.25 2.09 -3.22
C ARG A 178 10.07 3.08 -2.40
N ILE A 179 11.27 2.67 -1.98
CA ILE A 179 12.21 3.45 -1.17
C ILE A 179 13.42 3.82 -2.03
N GLU A 180 14.04 4.95 -1.72
CA GLU A 180 15.19 5.54 -2.44
C GLU A 180 16.31 4.51 -2.68
N ARG A 181 16.64 4.30 -3.96
CA ARG A 181 17.76 3.43 -4.36
C ARG A 181 19.05 4.24 -4.36
N LYS A 182 19.95 3.96 -3.41
CA LYS A 182 21.38 4.23 -3.60
C LYS A 182 21.94 3.21 -4.60
N ASP A 183 22.22 3.70 -5.80
CA ASP A 183 22.89 3.09 -6.96
C ASP A 183 22.89 1.56 -7.16
N GLY A 184 22.44 1.16 -8.36
CA GLY A 184 23.35 0.39 -9.21
C GLY A 184 23.34 -1.15 -9.16
N SER A 185 22.30 -1.83 -8.67
CA SER A 185 22.06 -3.23 -9.08
C SER A 185 20.60 -3.69 -8.94
N ASN A 186 20.17 -4.57 -9.86
CA ASN A 186 18.82 -5.15 -9.83
C ASN A 186 18.75 -6.34 -8.86
N ARG A 187 18.04 -6.17 -7.75
CA ARG A 187 17.31 -7.24 -7.04
C ARG A 187 16.20 -6.64 -6.17
N GLU A 188 15.08 -7.35 -6.08
CA GLU A 188 13.94 -6.94 -5.25
C GLU A 188 14.26 -7.21 -3.78
N ILE A 189 14.07 -6.20 -2.92
CA ILE A 189 14.29 -6.29 -1.48
C ILE A 189 13.12 -5.62 -0.75
N ALA A 190 12.61 -6.29 0.28
CA ALA A 190 11.53 -5.82 1.13
C ALA A 190 11.94 -4.62 2.01
N THR A 191 10.94 -3.87 2.48
CA THR A 191 11.06 -2.56 3.14
C THR A 191 11.98 -2.50 4.38
N PRO A 192 12.91 -1.53 4.44
CA PRO A 192 13.48 -1.00 5.68
C PRO A 192 12.58 0.08 6.31
N THR A 193 12.72 0.30 7.63
CA THR A 193 12.10 1.38 8.40
C THR A 193 13.03 2.62 8.55
N PRO A 194 12.52 3.85 8.36
CA PRO A 194 13.22 5.11 8.68
C PRO A 194 12.56 5.79 9.92
N PRO A 195 13.00 6.98 10.42
CA PRO A 195 13.76 7.01 11.67
C PRO A 195 13.07 7.74 12.84
N LEU A 196 13.69 7.57 14.02
CA LEU A 196 13.32 8.18 15.29
C LEU A 196 13.49 9.71 15.29
N ASN A 197 12.44 10.45 15.68
CA ASN A 197 12.55 11.82 16.20
C ASN A 197 11.50 12.04 17.31
N SER A 198 11.91 12.62 18.43
CA SER A 198 11.05 12.98 19.56
C SER A 198 10.33 14.31 19.31
N PRO A 199 9.23 14.57 20.04
CA PRO A 199 9.32 15.66 21.01
C PRO A 199 8.64 15.38 22.37
N GLN A 200 8.74 16.37 23.27
CA GLN A 200 8.39 16.29 24.68
C GLN A 200 6.87 16.27 24.96
N ARG A 201 6.53 15.85 26.18
CA ARG A 201 5.20 15.98 26.79
C ARG A 201 4.73 17.43 26.85
N THR A 202 3.43 17.63 26.60
CA THR A 202 2.58 18.42 27.50
C THR A 202 1.28 17.66 27.71
N GLU A 203 0.96 17.32 28.97
CA GLU A 203 -0.32 16.72 29.34
C GLU A 203 -1.34 17.82 29.66
N GLN A 204 -2.45 17.85 28.92
CA GLN A 204 -3.76 18.47 29.19
C GLN A 204 -4.49 18.43 27.83
N SER A 205 -5.63 17.77 27.64
CA SER A 205 -6.72 17.52 28.58
C SER A 205 -7.53 16.27 28.17
N LYS A 206 -7.81 15.39 29.13
CA LYS A 206 -8.96 14.48 29.09
C LYS A 206 -9.97 14.97 30.11
N LEU A 207 -11.17 15.31 29.68
CA LEU A 207 -12.47 15.20 30.38
C LEU A 207 -13.51 15.94 29.53
N LEU A 208 -14.79 15.52 29.64
CA LEU A 208 -15.98 16.08 28.98
C LEU A 208 -16.06 15.75 27.46
N LEU A 209 -17.11 15.14 26.90
CA LEU A 209 -18.43 14.75 27.43
C LEU A 209 -18.91 13.39 26.89
N SER A 210 -19.82 12.75 27.65
CA SER A 210 -20.83 11.84 27.10
C SER A 210 -22.15 12.60 26.85
N GLU A 211 -22.84 12.22 25.78
CA GLU A 211 -24.27 12.39 25.46
C GLU A 211 -25.13 13.50 26.13
N SER A 212 -25.89 14.23 25.31
CA SER A 212 -27.36 14.19 25.42
C SER A 212 -28.10 14.66 24.15
N VAL A 213 -29.31 14.13 23.99
CA VAL A 213 -30.21 14.27 22.82
C VAL A 213 -30.96 15.62 22.83
N LEU A 214 -31.21 16.20 21.65
CA LEU A 214 -32.36 17.07 21.43
C LEU A 214 -33.19 16.65 20.21
N ARG A 215 -34.49 16.46 20.45
CA ARG A 215 -35.56 16.31 19.45
C ARG A 215 -35.79 17.64 18.74
N MET A 216 -36.36 17.59 17.54
CA MET A 216 -37.29 18.64 17.09
C MET A 216 -38.58 18.01 16.54
N ARG A 217 -39.72 18.61 16.88
CA ARG A 217 -41.08 18.14 16.54
C ARG A 217 -41.64 18.94 15.36
N SER A 218 -42.54 18.29 14.62
CA SER A 218 -43.50 18.98 13.74
C SER A 218 -44.49 19.82 14.55
N LEU A 219 -44.97 20.92 13.97
CA LEU A 219 -46.24 21.58 14.29
C LEU A 219 -46.68 22.45 13.10
N ASP A 220 -47.96 22.36 12.74
CA ASP A 220 -48.60 22.98 11.57
C ASP A 220 -49.19 24.37 11.89
N VAL A 221 -49.35 25.22 10.86
CA VAL A 221 -50.41 26.25 10.76
C VAL A 221 -50.82 26.40 9.29
N GLU A 222 -52.12 26.60 9.06
CA GLU A 222 -52.83 26.80 7.78
C GLU A 222 -52.58 28.24 7.24
N GLU A 223 -53.13 28.79 6.14
CA GLU A 223 -54.36 28.50 5.38
C GLU A 223 -54.34 29.18 3.97
N ASP A 224 -55.38 28.92 3.19
CA ASP A 224 -56.02 29.80 2.17
C ASP A 224 -55.65 29.81 0.65
N THR A 225 -56.44 29.00 -0.07
CA THR A 225 -57.37 29.31 -1.20
C THR A 225 -56.97 29.83 -2.61
N ASP A 226 -57.36 28.96 -3.57
CA ASP A 226 -58.11 29.19 -4.82
C ASP A 226 -57.45 29.82 -6.06
N ILE A 227 -57.57 29.10 -7.20
CA ILE A 227 -58.19 29.54 -8.47
C ILE A 227 -58.07 28.42 -9.54
N ARG A 228 -59.16 27.68 -9.70
CA ARG A 228 -59.83 27.36 -10.99
C ARG A 228 -59.01 26.86 -12.21
N GLY A 229 -58.91 25.53 -12.33
CA GLY A 229 -59.30 24.69 -13.50
C GLY A 229 -58.88 25.03 -14.95
N GLY A 230 -58.32 24.03 -15.66
CA GLY A 230 -58.19 24.04 -17.13
C GLY A 230 -57.67 22.72 -17.75
N LYS A 231 -58.54 21.99 -18.47
CA LYS A 231 -58.11 20.92 -19.40
C LYS A 231 -57.72 21.55 -20.75
N LEU A 232 -56.65 21.07 -21.41
CA LEU A 232 -56.68 20.46 -22.76
C LEU A 232 -55.28 20.38 -23.43
N ARG A 233 -54.95 19.15 -23.87
CA ARG A 233 -54.27 18.65 -25.10
C ARG A 233 -53.09 19.42 -25.77
N PRO A 234 -52.19 18.68 -26.47
CA PRO A 234 -50.96 19.22 -27.06
C PRO A 234 -51.18 19.91 -28.41
N ILE A 235 -50.34 20.90 -28.72
CA ILE A 235 -50.34 21.65 -29.98
C ILE A 235 -49.31 21.06 -30.96
N SER A 236 -49.72 20.89 -32.22
CA SER A 236 -48.89 20.40 -33.33
C SER A 236 -48.01 21.51 -33.92
N TRP A 237 -46.85 21.13 -34.47
CA TRP A 237 -46.07 22.02 -35.33
C TRP A 237 -46.71 22.18 -36.71
N TYR A 238 -46.91 23.43 -37.13
CA TYR A 238 -46.83 23.84 -38.54
C TYR A 238 -45.97 25.09 -38.62
N SER A 239 -45.23 25.23 -39.73
CA SER A 239 -44.32 26.35 -39.94
C SER A 239 -45.05 27.56 -40.54
N GLU A 240 -44.78 28.74 -40.00
CA GLU A 240 -44.94 30.00 -40.74
C GLU A 240 -43.56 30.51 -41.16
N HIS A 241 -43.46 31.07 -42.37
CA HIS A 241 -42.23 31.64 -42.89
C HIS A 241 -41.95 33.02 -42.28
N PRO A 242 -40.67 33.38 -42.04
CA PRO A 242 -40.33 34.71 -41.55
C PRO A 242 -40.33 35.76 -42.67
N ASN A 243 -40.91 36.92 -42.40
CA ASN A 243 -40.68 38.16 -43.16
C ASN A 243 -39.63 39.01 -42.43
N LEU A 244 -38.62 39.52 -43.14
CA LEU A 244 -38.22 40.93 -43.05
C LEU A 244 -37.22 41.37 -44.12
N SER A 245 -37.51 42.56 -44.67
CA SER A 245 -36.58 43.68 -44.94
C SER A 245 -35.74 43.68 -46.24
N SER A 246 -35.51 44.81 -46.92
CA SER A 246 -36.14 46.15 -46.96
C SER A 246 -35.40 47.01 -48.00
N ASN A 247 -36.08 47.95 -48.69
CA ASN A 247 -35.50 49.15 -49.36
C ASN A 247 -34.52 48.92 -50.56
N ARG A 248 -34.35 49.83 -51.55
CA ARG A 248 -35.05 51.06 -51.98
C ARG A 248 -34.55 51.50 -53.38
N MET A 249 -35.27 52.46 -53.98
CA MET A 249 -34.78 53.52 -54.92
C MET A 249 -34.43 53.12 -56.38
N VAL A 250 -34.57 53.98 -57.41
CA VAL A 250 -35.48 55.14 -57.73
C VAL A 250 -35.10 55.70 -59.14
N ASP A 251 -36.01 56.40 -59.84
CA ASP A 251 -35.77 57.30 -61.00
C ASP A 251 -35.34 56.69 -62.37
N THR A 252 -35.60 57.26 -63.58
CA THR A 252 -36.23 58.56 -63.96
C THR A 252 -36.73 58.62 -65.44
N TYR A 253 -37.90 59.26 -65.67
CA TYR A 253 -38.45 60.03 -66.84
C TYR A 253 -38.43 59.56 -68.33
N GLY A 254 -39.52 59.94 -69.06
CA GLY A 254 -39.55 60.14 -70.54
C GLY A 254 -40.97 60.23 -71.16
N SER A 255 -41.42 61.42 -71.60
CA SER A 255 -42.79 61.70 -72.17
C SER A 255 -42.95 61.35 -73.66
N ILE A 256 -44.17 61.28 -74.24
CA ILE A 256 -44.98 62.32 -74.96
C ILE A 256 -46.32 61.62 -75.37
N GLN A 257 -47.59 62.04 -75.10
CA GLN A 257 -48.40 63.23 -75.51
C GLN A 257 -48.90 63.18 -77.00
N LEU A 258 -50.13 63.56 -77.43
CA LEU A 258 -51.36 64.18 -76.84
C LEU A 258 -52.63 63.90 -77.72
N GLN A 259 -53.85 64.22 -77.22
CA GLN A 259 -55.15 64.64 -77.86
C GLN A 259 -55.66 64.06 -79.21
N MET A 260 -56.90 63.55 -79.33
CA MET A 260 -58.25 64.20 -79.42
C MET A 260 -58.56 64.98 -80.71
N ASP A 261 -59.68 64.63 -81.36
CA ASP A 261 -60.77 65.56 -81.73
C ASP A 261 -62.02 64.79 -82.23
N GLU A 262 -63.21 65.31 -81.89
CA GLU A 262 -64.53 64.93 -82.44
C GLU A 262 -65.11 66.14 -83.20
N VAL A 263 -65.76 65.94 -84.35
CA VAL A 263 -66.67 66.94 -84.95
C VAL A 263 -67.83 66.23 -85.68
N GLU A 264 -69.07 66.57 -85.30
CA GLU A 264 -70.30 66.28 -86.07
C GLU A 264 -70.54 67.36 -87.15
N GLU A 265 -71.21 67.03 -88.26
CA GLU A 265 -72.28 67.92 -88.78
C GLU A 265 -73.25 67.25 -89.78
N TYR A 266 -74.38 67.91 -90.03
CA TYR A 266 -75.60 67.40 -90.67
C TYR A 266 -75.86 67.99 -92.07
N GLN A 267 -76.63 67.23 -92.89
CA GLN A 267 -77.58 67.68 -93.94
C GLN A 267 -77.12 68.41 -95.24
N GLY A 268 -77.73 68.01 -96.37
CA GLY A 268 -77.77 68.74 -97.64
C GLY A 268 -78.52 67.96 -98.74
N GLN A 269 -79.39 68.60 -99.54
CA GLN A 269 -80.32 67.93 -100.47
C GLN A 269 -79.89 67.94 -101.97
N ALA A 270 -80.29 66.89 -102.69
CA ALA A 270 -80.67 66.76 -104.12
C ALA A 270 -80.15 67.80 -105.17
N THR A 271 -79.60 67.38 -106.33
CA THR A 271 -80.39 66.91 -107.50
C THR A 271 -79.52 66.44 -108.71
N ASN A 272 -80.13 65.63 -109.58
CA ASN A 272 -79.93 65.43 -111.04
C ASN A 272 -78.66 64.80 -111.67
N GLU A 273 -78.81 63.51 -112.01
CA GLU A 273 -78.82 62.90 -113.36
C GLU A 273 -77.62 62.92 -114.36
N THR A 274 -77.21 61.70 -114.68
CA THR A 274 -76.78 61.15 -116.01
C THR A 274 -75.40 61.50 -116.60
N ALA A 275 -74.46 60.55 -116.42
CA ALA A 275 -73.63 59.97 -117.49
C ALA A 275 -73.04 58.63 -117.03
N GLN A 276 -73.68 57.50 -117.38
CA GLN A 276 -73.21 56.15 -117.03
C GLN A 276 -72.61 55.42 -118.24
N GLN A 277 -71.90 54.31 -117.95
CA GLN A 277 -71.49 53.25 -118.88
C GLN A 277 -70.34 53.58 -119.86
N LEU A 278 -69.13 53.61 -119.32
CA LEU A 278 -67.93 53.04 -119.97
C LEU A 278 -66.82 52.64 -118.98
N GLU A 279 -66.91 53.06 -117.72
CA GLU A 279 -65.92 52.78 -116.66
C GLU A 279 -66.10 51.43 -115.93
N LEU A 280 -67.28 50.79 -116.05
CA LEU A 280 -67.59 49.57 -115.26
C LEU A 280 -66.72 48.36 -115.60
N SER A 281 -66.50 48.01 -116.88
CA SER A 281 -65.90 46.69 -117.19
C SER A 281 -64.41 46.58 -116.89
N ALA A 282 -63.68 47.70 -116.76
CA ALA A 282 -62.27 47.70 -116.36
C ALA A 282 -62.11 47.68 -114.83
N MET A 283 -63.03 48.34 -114.12
CA MET A 283 -63.14 48.22 -112.66
C MET A 283 -63.52 46.80 -112.24
N ASP A 284 -64.48 46.17 -112.91
CA ASP A 284 -65.01 44.86 -112.52
C ASP A 284 -63.95 43.74 -112.55
N ASP A 285 -63.11 43.65 -113.59
CA ASP A 285 -62.09 42.58 -113.70
C ASP A 285 -60.91 42.79 -112.72
N HIS A 286 -60.52 44.04 -112.44
CA HIS A 286 -59.54 44.34 -111.39
C HIS A 286 -60.10 44.02 -110.00
N ASN A 287 -61.34 44.41 -109.73
CA ASN A 287 -62.03 44.18 -108.46
C ASN A 287 -62.23 42.68 -108.21
N LEU A 288 -62.59 41.89 -109.23
CA LEU A 288 -62.65 40.42 -109.15
C LEU A 288 -61.29 39.78 -108.79
N LYS A 289 -60.20 40.18 -109.45
CA LYS A 289 -58.85 39.67 -109.14
C LYS A 289 -58.40 40.06 -107.73
N GLN A 290 -58.65 41.30 -107.32
CA GLN A 290 -58.34 41.78 -105.97
C GLN A 290 -59.15 41.04 -104.90
N LYS A 291 -60.41 40.70 -105.18
CA LYS A 291 -61.28 39.92 -104.29
C LYS A 291 -60.81 38.47 -104.13
N VAL A 292 -60.45 37.80 -105.23
CA VAL A 292 -59.89 36.43 -105.19
C VAL A 292 -58.54 36.39 -104.47
N PHE A 293 -57.67 37.40 -104.69
CA PHE A 293 -56.41 37.51 -103.96
C PHE A 293 -56.64 37.74 -102.45
N ALA A 294 -57.56 38.64 -102.09
CA ALA A 294 -57.93 38.89 -100.69
C ALA A 294 -58.52 37.65 -100.00
N GLU A 295 -59.38 36.88 -100.68
CA GLU A 295 -59.90 35.60 -100.16
C GLU A 295 -58.81 34.53 -100.00
N THR A 296 -57.82 34.52 -100.89
CA THR A 296 -56.68 33.58 -100.81
C THR A 296 -55.73 33.95 -99.66
N VAL A 297 -55.42 35.23 -99.47
CA VAL A 297 -54.63 35.73 -98.33
C VAL A 297 -55.39 35.50 -97.02
N LYS A 298 -56.71 35.72 -96.99
CA LYS A 298 -57.54 35.44 -95.82
C LYS A 298 -57.47 33.96 -95.44
N ARG A 299 -57.64 33.05 -96.40
CA ARG A 299 -57.54 31.61 -96.17
C ARG A 299 -56.14 31.19 -95.71
N TRP A 300 -55.09 31.76 -96.28
CA TRP A 300 -53.70 31.49 -95.88
C TRP A 300 -53.41 31.98 -94.45
N ASN A 301 -53.94 33.15 -94.06
CA ASN A 301 -53.86 33.62 -92.68
C ASN A 301 -54.62 32.69 -91.72
N GLU A 302 -55.85 32.29 -92.06
CA GLU A 302 -56.65 31.33 -91.26
C GLU A 302 -55.96 29.96 -91.12
N GLU A 303 -55.35 29.44 -92.19
CA GLU A 303 -54.52 28.22 -92.17
C GLU A 303 -53.27 28.39 -91.31
N ASN A 304 -52.58 29.53 -91.40
CA ASN A 304 -51.38 29.83 -90.62
C ASN A 304 -51.71 30.00 -89.12
N ASP A 305 -52.80 30.68 -88.78
CA ASP A 305 -53.30 30.83 -87.41
C ASP A 305 -53.70 29.46 -86.82
N ALA A 306 -54.35 28.60 -87.61
CA ALA A 306 -54.67 27.23 -87.19
C ALA A 306 -53.41 26.37 -86.97
N LEU A 307 -52.39 26.56 -87.81
CA LEU A 307 -51.10 25.85 -87.70
C LEU A 307 -50.29 26.36 -86.49
N GLU A 308 -50.28 27.67 -86.23
CA GLU A 308 -49.68 28.26 -85.04
C GLU A 308 -50.40 27.79 -83.75
N ALA A 309 -51.74 27.76 -83.76
CA ALA A 309 -52.53 27.19 -82.66
C ALA A 309 -52.21 25.71 -82.43
N THR A 310 -52.03 24.93 -83.50
CA THR A 310 -51.62 23.51 -83.43
C THR A 310 -50.20 23.35 -82.88
N CYS A 311 -49.27 24.23 -83.25
CA CYS A 311 -47.91 24.26 -82.70
C CYS A 311 -47.91 24.64 -81.20
N LYS A 312 -48.71 25.64 -80.79
CA LYS A 312 -48.90 26.01 -79.38
C LYS A 312 -49.51 24.86 -78.56
N ALA A 313 -50.50 24.15 -79.11
CA ALA A 313 -51.10 22.98 -78.48
C ALA A 313 -50.07 21.86 -78.24
N LYS A 314 -49.28 21.50 -79.26
CA LYS A 314 -48.20 20.49 -79.13
C LYS A 314 -47.10 20.92 -78.16
N ALA A 315 -46.77 22.22 -78.09
CA ALA A 315 -45.82 22.74 -77.11
C ALA A 315 -46.34 22.63 -75.67
N LEU A 316 -47.62 22.94 -75.44
CA LEU A 316 -48.29 22.74 -74.15
C LEU A 316 -48.38 21.27 -73.75
N GLU A 317 -48.68 20.38 -74.70
CA GLU A 317 -48.72 18.93 -74.50
C GLU A 317 -47.34 18.37 -74.09
N GLY A 318 -46.26 18.85 -74.72
CA GLY A 318 -44.89 18.53 -74.34
C GLY A 318 -44.45 19.09 -72.98
N LEU A 319 -44.99 20.25 -72.56
CA LEU A 319 -44.78 20.79 -71.21
C LEU A 319 -45.57 19.98 -70.15
N TYR A 320 -46.81 19.60 -70.46
CA TYR A 320 -47.64 18.76 -69.60
C TYR A 320 -46.99 17.39 -69.33
N LEU A 321 -46.46 16.73 -70.37
CA LEU A 321 -45.71 15.48 -70.23
C LEU A 321 -44.48 15.62 -69.32
N LYS A 322 -43.71 16.70 -69.45
CA LYS A 322 -42.54 16.96 -68.59
C LYS A 322 -42.93 17.17 -67.12
N GLU A 323 -44.00 17.91 -66.86
CA GLU A 323 -44.50 18.12 -65.49
C GLU A 323 -45.07 16.82 -64.90
N MET A 324 -45.72 15.97 -65.71
CA MET A 324 -46.16 14.64 -65.29
C MET A 324 -44.98 13.72 -64.92
N SER A 325 -43.90 13.69 -65.71
CA SER A 325 -42.67 12.96 -65.35
C SER A 325 -42.06 13.48 -64.05
N ARG A 326 -41.92 14.81 -63.90
CA ARG A 326 -41.35 15.44 -62.70
C ARG A 326 -42.17 15.15 -61.44
N ARG A 327 -43.51 15.12 -61.56
CA ARG A 327 -44.40 14.72 -60.46
C ARG A 327 -44.20 13.26 -60.07
N LYS A 328 -44.11 12.36 -61.05
CA LYS A 328 -43.87 10.93 -60.80
C LYS A 328 -42.54 10.69 -60.07
N GLU A 329 -41.45 11.33 -60.51
CA GLU A 329 -40.14 11.26 -59.83
C GLU A 329 -40.20 11.76 -58.39
N MET A 330 -40.94 12.85 -58.14
CA MET A 330 -41.14 13.42 -56.80
C MET A 330 -41.98 12.51 -55.90
N GLU A 331 -43.01 11.85 -56.46
CA GLU A 331 -43.86 10.89 -55.76
C GLU A 331 -43.09 9.60 -55.41
N GLU A 332 -42.28 9.08 -56.34
CA GLU A 332 -41.34 7.97 -56.11
C GLU A 332 -40.21 8.32 -55.10
N PHE A 333 -39.81 9.60 -55.00
CA PHE A 333 -38.90 10.06 -53.94
C PHE A 333 -39.62 10.15 -52.58
N LEU A 334 -40.81 10.76 -52.54
CA LEU A 334 -41.61 10.90 -51.33
C LEU A 334 -41.96 9.55 -50.71
N GLU A 335 -42.25 8.53 -51.54
CA GLU A 335 -42.57 7.19 -51.04
C GLU A 335 -41.34 6.48 -50.43
N ARG A 336 -40.13 6.71 -50.98
CA ARG A 336 -38.88 6.22 -50.37
C ARG A 336 -38.59 6.89 -49.03
N GLU A 337 -38.75 8.21 -48.93
CA GLU A 337 -38.63 8.95 -47.66
C GLU A 337 -39.64 8.45 -46.61
N LYS A 338 -40.90 8.20 -46.99
CA LYS A 338 -41.88 7.60 -46.06
C LYS A 338 -41.44 6.23 -45.55
N GLN A 339 -40.87 5.38 -46.40
CA GLN A 339 -40.39 4.05 -46.02
C GLN A 339 -39.19 4.13 -45.06
N GLU A 340 -38.22 5.03 -45.32
CA GLU A 340 -37.11 5.33 -44.40
C GLU A 340 -37.64 5.83 -43.04
N VAL A 341 -38.55 6.82 -43.02
CA VAL A 341 -39.15 7.36 -41.79
C VAL A 341 -39.93 6.29 -41.01
N GLN A 342 -40.67 5.42 -41.70
CA GLN A 342 -41.40 4.32 -41.04
C GLN A 342 -40.44 3.30 -40.43
N LYS A 343 -39.37 2.91 -41.14
CA LYS A 343 -38.31 2.03 -40.61
C LYS A 343 -37.61 2.62 -39.39
N MET A 344 -37.28 3.92 -39.41
CA MET A 344 -36.69 4.63 -38.27
C MET A 344 -37.64 4.72 -37.08
N LYS A 345 -38.95 4.86 -37.33
CA LYS A 345 -40.00 4.84 -36.30
C LYS A 345 -40.14 3.46 -35.65
N ASP A 346 -40.08 2.39 -36.43
CA ASP A 346 -40.13 1.01 -35.91
C ASP A 346 -38.91 0.69 -35.04
N GLN A 347 -37.70 1.06 -35.49
CA GLN A 347 -36.47 0.96 -34.69
C GLN A 347 -36.54 1.76 -33.39
N ARG A 348 -37.05 2.99 -33.43
CA ARG A 348 -37.26 3.83 -32.23
C ARG A 348 -38.20 3.15 -31.24
N ASP A 349 -39.27 2.54 -31.72
CA ASP A 349 -40.27 1.87 -30.87
C ASP A 349 -39.76 0.53 -30.30
N GLU A 350 -38.79 -0.11 -30.96
CA GLU A 350 -38.02 -1.24 -30.43
C GLU A 350 -37.04 -0.81 -29.34
N PHE A 351 -36.17 0.19 -29.59
CA PHE A 351 -35.28 0.76 -28.57
C PHE A 351 -36.04 1.26 -27.33
N LYS A 352 -37.27 1.77 -27.51
CA LYS A 352 -38.13 2.19 -26.39
C LYS A 352 -38.55 1.01 -25.51
N LYS A 353 -38.78 -0.18 -26.08
CA LYS A 353 -39.08 -1.41 -25.32
C LYS A 353 -37.85 -1.90 -24.56
N GLU A 354 -36.69 -1.94 -25.21
CA GLU A 354 -35.42 -2.31 -24.56
C GLU A 354 -35.10 -1.37 -23.37
N LEU A 355 -35.23 -0.05 -23.57
CA LEU A 355 -35.03 0.93 -22.51
C LEU A 355 -35.99 0.73 -21.33
N GLN A 356 -37.22 0.28 -21.56
CA GLN A 356 -38.14 -0.04 -20.49
C GLN A 356 -37.70 -1.29 -19.72
N MET A 357 -37.35 -2.38 -20.42
CA MET A 357 -36.83 -3.59 -19.75
C MET A 357 -35.58 -3.31 -18.91
N VAL A 358 -34.67 -2.46 -19.39
CA VAL A 358 -33.46 -2.06 -18.63
C VAL A 358 -33.82 -1.21 -17.40
N LYS A 359 -34.84 -0.35 -17.47
CA LYS A 359 -35.34 0.39 -16.30
C LYS A 359 -35.95 -0.53 -15.26
N ASP A 360 -36.76 -1.50 -15.69
CA ASP A 360 -37.43 -2.44 -14.81
C ASP A 360 -36.39 -3.35 -14.11
N GLN A 361 -35.38 -3.83 -14.84
CA GLN A 361 -34.23 -4.55 -14.27
C GLN A 361 -33.43 -3.70 -13.28
N ARG A 362 -33.20 -2.41 -13.59
CA ARG A 362 -32.50 -1.49 -12.68
C ARG A 362 -33.24 -1.34 -11.35
N ALA A 363 -34.56 -1.18 -11.37
CA ALA A 363 -35.37 -1.05 -10.15
C ALA A 363 -35.28 -2.31 -9.26
N VAL A 364 -35.25 -3.52 -9.86
CA VAL A 364 -35.05 -4.77 -9.12
C VAL A 364 -33.66 -4.81 -8.47
N LEU A 365 -32.60 -4.41 -9.18
CA LEU A 365 -31.24 -4.37 -8.63
C LEU A 365 -31.09 -3.33 -7.52
N GLU A 366 -31.72 -2.16 -7.64
CA GLU A 366 -31.73 -1.13 -6.59
C GLU A 366 -32.41 -1.64 -5.31
N SER A 367 -33.51 -2.39 -5.44
CA SER A 367 -34.17 -3.06 -4.31
C SER A 367 -33.26 -4.09 -3.61
N GLN A 368 -32.58 -4.95 -4.39
CA GLN A 368 -31.64 -5.95 -3.85
C GLN A 368 -30.42 -5.32 -3.15
N ILE A 369 -29.94 -4.17 -3.65
CA ILE A 369 -28.86 -3.41 -3.00
C ILE A 369 -29.34 -2.86 -1.65
N ALA A 370 -30.55 -2.28 -1.57
CA ALA A 370 -31.11 -1.76 -0.33
C ALA A 370 -31.33 -2.86 0.73
N GLU A 371 -31.86 -4.02 0.32
CA GLU A 371 -31.99 -5.20 1.20
C GLU A 371 -30.62 -5.67 1.71
N SER A 372 -29.62 -5.75 0.82
CA SER A 372 -28.25 -6.12 1.20
C SER A 372 -27.65 -5.13 2.20
N GLN A 373 -27.83 -3.82 2.00
CA GLN A 373 -27.35 -2.76 2.90
C GLN A 373 -27.96 -2.89 4.30
N CYS A 374 -29.27 -3.11 4.40
CA CYS A 374 -29.95 -3.35 5.68
C CYS A 374 -29.32 -4.52 6.48
N THR A 375 -28.98 -5.63 5.81
CA THR A 375 -28.30 -6.76 6.48
C THR A 375 -26.88 -6.45 6.94
N VAL A 376 -26.17 -5.55 6.24
CA VAL A 376 -24.82 -5.10 6.64
C VAL A 376 -24.90 -4.25 7.91
N GLU A 377 -25.83 -3.29 7.97
CA GLU A 377 -26.05 -2.45 9.16
C GLU A 377 -26.43 -3.29 10.39
N GLU A 378 -27.28 -4.31 10.23
CA GLU A 378 -27.63 -5.24 11.33
C GLU A 378 -26.40 -6.04 11.83
N LEU A 379 -25.53 -6.48 10.91
CA LEU A 379 -24.31 -7.19 11.25
C LEU A 379 -23.26 -6.28 11.90
N GLU A 380 -23.13 -5.03 11.46
CA GLU A 380 -22.25 -4.03 12.07
C GLU A 380 -22.70 -3.71 13.50
N GLY A 381 -24.00 -3.52 13.75
CA GLY A 381 -24.55 -3.36 15.10
C GLY A 381 -24.26 -4.55 16.02
N LYS A 382 -24.39 -5.79 15.52
CA LYS A 382 -24.02 -7.02 16.25
C LYS A 382 -22.52 -7.08 16.56
N ILE A 383 -21.66 -6.64 15.64
CA ILE A 383 -20.20 -6.58 15.84
C ILE A 383 -19.85 -5.55 16.94
N ILE A 384 -20.44 -4.35 16.90
CA ILE A 384 -20.21 -3.30 17.90
C ILE A 384 -20.58 -3.83 19.30
N SER A 385 -21.78 -4.38 19.46
CA SER A 385 -22.24 -4.94 20.74
C SER A 385 -21.34 -6.06 21.26
N ALA A 386 -20.85 -6.95 20.37
CA ALA A 386 -19.90 -8.00 20.73
C ALA A 386 -18.53 -7.43 21.18
N VAL A 387 -18.05 -6.36 20.54
CA VAL A 387 -16.80 -5.68 20.91
C VAL A 387 -16.92 -4.97 22.26
N GLU A 388 -18.03 -4.28 22.54
CA GLU A 388 -18.31 -3.66 23.84
C GLU A 388 -18.34 -4.71 24.96
N LEU A 389 -19.01 -5.84 24.72
CA LEU A 389 -19.03 -6.95 25.66
C LEU A 389 -17.62 -7.51 25.94
N LEU A 390 -16.79 -7.67 24.91
CA LEU A 390 -15.38 -8.07 25.05
C LEU A 390 -14.54 -7.05 25.83
N ILE A 391 -14.76 -5.74 25.64
CA ILE A 391 -14.11 -4.69 26.43
C ILE A 391 -14.53 -4.80 27.90
N SER A 392 -15.82 -5.04 28.18
CA SER A 392 -16.32 -5.22 29.55
C SER A 392 -15.69 -6.44 30.24
N PHE A 393 -15.58 -7.57 29.54
CA PHE A 393 -14.94 -8.78 30.07
C PHE A 393 -13.44 -8.61 30.26
N LYS A 394 -12.76 -7.90 29.35
CA LYS A 394 -11.35 -7.56 29.51
C LYS A 394 -11.13 -6.71 30.77
N LYS A 395 -11.91 -5.64 30.95
CA LYS A 395 -11.82 -4.80 32.15
C LYS A 395 -12.03 -5.63 33.42
N LYS A 396 -13.10 -6.43 33.49
CA LYS A 396 -13.40 -7.27 34.66
C LYS A 396 -12.31 -8.31 34.95
N ARG A 397 -11.68 -8.88 33.90
CA ARG A 397 -10.51 -9.76 34.04
C ARG A 397 -9.32 -9.01 34.63
N ASP A 398 -9.01 -7.84 34.09
CA ASP A 398 -7.87 -7.02 34.50
C ASP A 398 -8.03 -6.56 35.97
N ASP A 399 -9.25 -6.15 36.36
CA ASP A 399 -9.62 -5.81 37.74
C ASP A 399 -9.41 -7.02 38.69
N MET A 400 -9.89 -8.23 38.34
CA MET A 400 -9.67 -9.44 39.16
C MET A 400 -8.20 -9.88 39.20
N GLN A 401 -7.41 -9.63 38.16
CA GLN A 401 -5.97 -9.92 38.17
C GLN A 401 -5.22 -9.00 39.16
N ILE A 402 -5.62 -7.72 39.24
CA ILE A 402 -5.08 -6.77 40.23
C ILE A 402 -5.47 -7.19 41.65
N GLU A 403 -6.74 -7.53 41.89
CA GLU A 403 -7.21 -8.00 43.20
C GLU A 403 -6.49 -9.28 43.65
N HIS A 404 -6.33 -10.24 42.75
CA HIS A 404 -5.59 -11.48 43.01
C HIS A 404 -4.10 -11.23 43.28
N GLY A 405 -3.45 -10.31 42.56
CA GLY A 405 -2.07 -9.89 42.83
C GLY A 405 -1.91 -9.25 44.21
N ASN A 406 -2.84 -8.37 44.59
CA ASN A 406 -2.87 -7.77 45.93
C ASN A 406 -3.08 -8.82 47.03
N ALA A 407 -3.97 -9.79 46.82
CA ALA A 407 -4.22 -10.89 47.75
C ALA A 407 -2.98 -11.79 47.92
N ILE A 408 -2.26 -12.11 46.84
CA ILE A 408 -0.97 -12.84 46.92
C ILE A 408 0.06 -12.03 47.71
N ARG A 409 0.16 -10.72 47.47
CA ARG A 409 1.13 -9.88 48.22
C ARG A 409 0.83 -9.90 49.71
N LEU A 410 -0.44 -9.69 50.09
CA LEU A 410 -0.89 -9.81 51.48
C LEU A 410 -0.58 -11.18 52.08
N LEU A 411 -0.76 -12.28 51.33
CA LEU A 411 -0.39 -13.63 51.79
C LEU A 411 1.13 -13.84 51.93
N LYS A 412 1.94 -13.21 51.08
CA LYS A 412 3.42 -13.24 51.15
C LYS A 412 3.91 -12.45 52.37
N ASP A 413 3.35 -11.27 52.59
CA ASP A 413 3.62 -10.39 53.74
C ASP A 413 3.19 -11.08 55.06
N LEU A 414 1.99 -11.67 55.12
CA LEU A 414 1.51 -12.44 56.27
C LEU A 414 2.34 -13.72 56.52
N ARG A 415 2.80 -14.42 55.47
CA ARG A 415 3.69 -15.57 55.63
C ARG A 415 5.06 -15.18 56.20
N GLN A 416 5.60 -14.02 55.82
CA GLN A 416 6.83 -13.48 56.43
C GLN A 416 6.64 -13.09 57.90
N LEU A 417 5.46 -12.62 58.29
CA LEU A 417 5.13 -12.31 59.69
C LEU A 417 4.88 -13.55 60.56
N VAL A 418 4.39 -14.65 59.99
CA VAL A 418 4.10 -15.90 60.71
C VAL A 418 5.31 -16.82 60.81
N ASN A 419 6.16 -16.87 59.77
CA ASN A 419 7.38 -17.68 59.78
C ASN A 419 8.58 -16.84 60.25
N GLY A 420 8.65 -16.60 61.56
CA GLY A 420 9.86 -16.06 62.18
C GLY A 420 11.06 -17.02 62.02
N GLU A 421 12.17 -16.50 61.49
CA GLU A 421 13.52 -17.07 61.49
C GLU A 421 13.65 -18.62 61.37
N ASP A 422 13.13 -19.22 60.29
CA ASP A 422 13.55 -20.56 59.88
C ASP A 422 14.66 -20.49 58.83
N THR A 423 15.86 -20.93 59.24
CA THR A 423 17.09 -20.92 58.44
C THR A 423 17.05 -21.95 57.32
N SER A 424 16.52 -21.56 56.16
CA SER A 424 16.80 -22.24 54.90
C SER A 424 17.75 -21.39 54.04
N PHE A 425 18.71 -22.05 53.40
CA PHE A 425 19.82 -21.44 52.66
C PHE A 425 19.35 -20.36 51.68
N PRO A 426 20.14 -19.28 51.45
CA PRO A 426 19.79 -18.22 50.51
C PRO A 426 19.83 -18.74 49.07
N GLY A 427 18.75 -19.41 48.65
CA GLY A 427 18.52 -19.79 47.27
C GLY A 427 18.48 -18.53 46.42
N THR A 428 19.22 -18.55 45.30
CA THR A 428 19.42 -17.40 44.41
C THR A 428 18.08 -16.85 43.95
N GLN A 429 17.60 -15.78 44.59
CA GLN A 429 16.29 -15.20 44.30
C GLN A 429 16.31 -14.61 42.88
N ILE A 430 15.58 -15.27 41.98
CA ILE A 430 15.28 -14.72 40.66
C ILE A 430 14.55 -13.38 40.82
N LEU A 431 14.92 -12.37 40.03
CA LEU A 431 14.28 -11.05 40.14
C LEU A 431 12.80 -11.14 39.75
N GLU A 432 11.91 -10.90 40.71
CA GLU A 432 10.49 -10.68 40.46
C GLU A 432 10.28 -9.24 39.94
N PHE A 433 9.56 -9.10 38.83
CA PHE A 433 9.15 -7.83 38.25
C PHE A 433 7.62 -7.72 38.24
N SER A 434 7.12 -6.53 38.53
CA SER A 434 5.70 -6.20 38.41
C SER A 434 5.24 -6.17 36.95
N PHE A 435 3.95 -6.42 36.68
CA PHE A 435 3.39 -6.23 35.34
C PHE A 435 3.53 -4.79 34.86
N MET A 436 3.50 -3.80 35.77
CA MET A 436 3.74 -2.40 35.44
C MET A 436 5.17 -2.15 34.95
N GLU A 437 6.20 -2.75 35.57
CA GLU A 437 7.58 -2.69 35.05
C GLU A 437 7.68 -3.33 33.66
N ILE A 438 7.06 -4.50 33.45
CA ILE A 438 7.05 -5.19 32.15
C ILE A 438 6.33 -4.37 31.06
N ASN A 439 5.17 -3.81 31.39
CA ASN A 439 4.38 -2.98 30.49
C ASN A 439 5.13 -1.69 30.11
N ASN A 440 5.79 -1.03 31.08
CA ASN A 440 6.62 0.14 30.81
C ASN A 440 7.87 -0.22 29.99
N ALA A 441 8.57 -1.30 30.33
CA ALA A 441 9.77 -1.75 29.64
C ALA A 441 9.52 -2.12 28.17
N THR A 442 8.31 -2.61 27.85
CA THR A 442 7.85 -2.97 26.49
C THR A 442 7.08 -1.85 25.78
N ARG A 443 6.98 -0.65 26.38
CA ARG A 443 6.20 0.50 25.86
C ARG A 443 4.73 0.18 25.57
N ASN A 444 4.06 -0.48 26.52
CA ASN A 444 2.70 -1.02 26.37
C ASN A 444 2.60 -2.11 25.29
N PHE A 445 3.59 -3.00 25.23
CA PHE A 445 3.69 -4.08 24.23
C PHE A 445 3.67 -3.56 22.77
N ASP A 446 4.43 -2.49 22.52
CA ASP A 446 4.55 -1.88 21.20
C ASP A 446 4.92 -2.94 20.14
N PRO A 447 4.12 -3.11 19.06
CA PRO A 447 4.40 -4.09 18.01
C PRO A 447 5.78 -3.94 17.36
N SER A 448 6.34 -2.71 17.32
CA SER A 448 7.69 -2.46 16.80
C SER A 448 8.81 -2.97 17.71
N TRP A 449 8.49 -3.27 18.99
CA TRP A 449 9.40 -3.88 19.96
C TRP A 449 9.25 -5.41 20.01
N LYS A 450 8.30 -6.00 19.26
CA LYS A 450 8.13 -7.46 19.18
C LYS A 450 9.28 -8.09 18.38
N ILE A 451 10.08 -8.94 19.04
CA ILE A 451 11.19 -9.70 18.43
C ILE A 451 10.64 -10.89 17.65
N GLY A 452 9.58 -11.54 18.15
CA GLY A 452 8.97 -12.69 17.46
C GLY A 452 7.81 -13.31 18.22
N GLU A 453 7.22 -14.35 17.63
CA GLU A 453 6.10 -15.11 18.17
C GLU A 453 6.22 -16.58 17.77
N GLY A 454 5.71 -17.49 18.60
CA GLY A 454 5.66 -18.93 18.29
C GLY A 454 4.91 -19.74 19.35
N LYS A 455 5.08 -21.07 19.35
CA LYS A 455 4.35 -22.00 20.24
C LYS A 455 4.43 -21.68 21.75
N TYR A 456 5.46 -20.95 22.18
CA TYR A 456 5.66 -20.53 23.57
C TYR A 456 5.32 -19.06 23.82
N GLY A 457 4.49 -18.44 22.98
CA GLY A 457 4.04 -17.06 23.11
C GLY A 457 4.89 -16.04 22.34
N SER A 458 4.77 -14.77 22.74
CA SER A 458 5.42 -13.62 22.09
C SER A 458 6.66 -13.17 22.86
N VAL A 459 7.71 -12.78 22.15
CA VAL A 459 8.93 -12.20 22.72
C VAL A 459 9.03 -10.74 22.31
N TYR A 460 9.20 -9.85 23.29
CA TYR A 460 9.40 -8.41 23.10
C TYR A 460 10.82 -8.04 23.54
N LYS A 461 11.41 -7.07 22.84
CA LYS A 461 12.51 -6.28 23.36
C LYS A 461 11.97 -5.44 24.52
N GLY A 462 12.78 -5.23 25.54
CA GLY A 462 12.46 -4.34 26.65
C GLY A 462 13.67 -3.52 27.08
N LEU A 463 13.40 -2.40 27.76
CA LEU A 463 14.40 -1.61 28.47
C LEU A 463 13.99 -1.57 29.94
N LEU A 464 14.66 -2.37 30.77
CA LEU A 464 14.28 -2.58 32.17
C LEU A 464 15.48 -2.20 33.03
N ARG A 465 15.30 -1.21 33.93
CA ARG A 465 16.39 -0.61 34.75
C ARG A 465 17.62 -0.21 33.91
N HIS A 466 17.37 0.44 32.76
CA HIS A 466 18.36 0.83 31.74
C HIS A 466 19.10 -0.31 31.01
N VAL A 467 18.82 -1.58 31.34
CA VAL A 467 19.38 -2.75 30.65
C VAL A 467 18.43 -3.20 29.54
N HIS A 468 18.99 -3.54 28.38
CA HIS A 468 18.23 -4.15 27.29
C HIS A 468 17.95 -5.63 27.61
N VAL A 469 16.68 -6.01 27.56
CA VAL A 469 16.20 -7.36 27.91
C VAL A 469 15.31 -7.93 26.82
N ALA A 470 15.20 -9.26 26.78
CA ALA A 470 14.18 -9.97 26.00
C ALA A 470 13.11 -10.49 26.96
N ILE A 471 11.88 -10.00 26.82
CA ILE A 471 10.73 -10.32 27.67
C ILE A 471 9.82 -11.27 26.90
N LYS A 472 9.71 -12.51 27.39
CA LYS A 472 8.86 -13.54 26.80
C LYS A 472 7.54 -13.64 27.56
N MET A 473 6.46 -13.27 26.90
CA MET A 473 5.09 -13.42 27.39
C MET A 473 4.62 -14.84 27.08
N LEU A 474 4.37 -15.66 28.09
CA LEU A 474 3.82 -16.99 27.89
C LEU A 474 2.30 -16.91 27.65
N PRO A 475 1.73 -17.80 26.82
CA PRO A 475 0.30 -17.80 26.55
C PRO A 475 -0.51 -18.16 27.80
N SER A 476 -1.57 -17.39 28.07
CA SER A 476 -2.47 -17.58 29.21
C SER A 476 -3.43 -18.76 28.99
N TYR A 477 -2.90 -19.98 28.92
CA TYR A 477 -3.72 -21.20 28.96
C TYR A 477 -4.19 -21.47 30.40
N GLY A 478 -5.46 -21.85 30.53
CA GLY A 478 -6.12 -22.05 31.82
C GLY A 478 -5.59 -23.23 32.63
N SER A 479 -6.04 -23.30 33.89
CA SER A 479 -5.86 -24.42 34.83
C SER A 479 -4.44 -24.95 35.04
N GLN A 480 -3.43 -24.06 35.06
CA GLN A 480 -2.17 -24.33 35.75
C GLN A 480 -2.09 -23.38 36.94
N SER A 481 -1.79 -23.90 38.13
CA SER A 481 -1.68 -23.06 39.31
C SER A 481 -0.47 -22.12 39.17
N LEU A 482 -0.56 -20.93 39.77
CA LEU A 482 0.58 -20.00 39.81
C LEU A 482 1.81 -20.68 40.43
N LEU A 483 1.58 -21.52 41.44
CA LEU A 483 2.59 -22.32 42.13
C LEU A 483 3.33 -23.29 41.19
N ASP A 484 2.66 -23.87 40.20
CA ASP A 484 3.32 -24.78 39.26
C ASP A 484 4.15 -24.02 38.22
N PHE A 485 3.72 -22.82 37.83
CA PHE A 485 4.55 -21.90 37.06
C PHE A 485 5.79 -21.47 37.86
N GLU A 486 5.63 -21.06 39.11
CA GLU A 486 6.73 -20.62 39.98
C GLU A 486 7.76 -21.73 40.22
N LYS A 487 7.32 -22.97 40.52
CA LYS A 487 8.22 -24.14 40.67
C LYS A 487 9.03 -24.43 39.41
N GLU A 488 8.40 -24.43 38.24
CA GLU A 488 9.11 -24.70 36.98
C GLU A 488 10.03 -23.54 36.60
N VAL A 489 9.66 -22.29 36.91
CA VAL A 489 10.57 -21.14 36.77
C VAL A 489 11.74 -21.23 37.75
N GLU A 490 11.56 -21.72 38.98
CA GLU A 490 12.63 -21.97 39.95
C GLU A 490 13.61 -23.04 39.43
N ILE A 491 13.12 -24.13 38.83
CA ILE A 491 13.96 -25.15 38.19
C ILE A 491 14.76 -24.55 37.03
N LEU A 492 14.10 -23.81 36.14
CA LEU A 492 14.75 -23.23 34.97
C LEU A 492 15.71 -22.09 35.32
N SER A 493 15.43 -21.32 36.38
CA SER A 493 16.30 -20.23 36.85
C SER A 493 17.63 -20.73 37.40
N ARG A 494 17.72 -21.99 37.82
CA ARG A 494 18.97 -22.65 38.24
C ARG A 494 19.86 -23.08 37.07
N LEU A 495 19.36 -23.10 35.84
CA LEU A 495 20.17 -23.44 34.67
C LEU A 495 21.14 -22.29 34.37
N ARG A 496 22.43 -22.57 34.52
CA ARG A 496 23.54 -21.64 34.28
C ARG A 496 24.65 -22.37 33.55
N HIS A 497 24.84 -22.00 32.28
CA HIS A 497 25.87 -22.52 31.39
C HIS A 497 26.18 -21.42 30.35
N PRO A 498 27.46 -21.22 29.93
CA PRO A 498 27.83 -20.12 29.03
C PRO A 498 27.08 -20.11 27.69
N ASN A 499 26.62 -21.28 27.22
CA ASN A 499 25.89 -21.45 25.96
C ASN A 499 24.38 -21.68 26.17
N LEU A 500 23.84 -21.30 27.33
CA LEU A 500 22.40 -21.13 27.56
C LEU A 500 22.07 -19.64 27.75
N ILE A 501 20.89 -19.22 27.32
CA ILE A 501 20.40 -17.86 27.58
C ILE A 501 20.12 -17.66 29.07
N THR A 502 20.63 -16.57 29.65
CA THR A 502 20.46 -16.29 31.07
C THR A 502 19.06 -15.76 31.36
N ILE A 503 18.33 -16.43 32.26
CA ILE A 503 17.12 -15.87 32.87
C ILE A 503 17.55 -14.85 33.94
N ILE A 504 17.18 -13.59 33.71
CA ILE A 504 17.38 -12.45 34.62
C ILE A 504 16.27 -12.40 35.67
N GLY A 505 15.02 -12.62 35.26
CA GLY A 505 13.86 -12.46 36.12
C GLY A 505 12.57 -13.05 35.58
N THR A 506 11.49 -12.88 36.36
CA THR A 506 10.15 -13.38 36.08
C THR A 506 9.10 -12.35 36.50
N CYS A 507 7.93 -12.37 35.87
CA CYS A 507 6.74 -11.63 36.30
C CYS A 507 5.58 -12.61 36.43
N PRO A 508 5.27 -13.11 37.65
CA PRO A 508 4.21 -14.08 37.87
C PRO A 508 2.82 -13.58 37.45
N GLU A 509 2.52 -12.30 37.71
CA GLU A 509 1.26 -11.61 37.35
C GLU A 509 0.88 -11.79 35.87
N SER A 510 1.87 -11.76 34.98
CA SER A 510 1.69 -11.86 33.53
C SER A 510 2.23 -13.16 32.93
N ARG A 511 2.69 -14.09 33.78
CA ARG A 511 3.42 -15.32 33.42
C ARG A 511 4.50 -15.05 32.35
N SER A 512 5.36 -14.06 32.59
CA SER A 512 6.43 -13.70 31.65
C SER A 512 7.83 -13.89 32.24
N LEU A 513 8.81 -14.15 31.35
CA LEU A 513 10.21 -14.38 31.69
C LEU A 513 11.09 -13.32 31.05
N VAL A 514 12.06 -12.82 31.81
CA VAL A 514 13.01 -11.78 31.39
C VAL A 514 14.38 -12.40 31.20
N PHE A 515 14.93 -12.26 30.00
CA PHE A 515 16.21 -12.80 29.57
C PHE A 515 17.18 -11.68 29.16
N GLU A 516 18.48 -12.00 29.10
CA GLU A 516 19.46 -11.16 28.41
C GLU A 516 19.10 -10.94 26.94
N TYR A 517 19.38 -9.75 26.40
CA TYR A 517 19.11 -9.41 25.00
C TYR A 517 20.37 -9.52 24.12
N LEU A 518 20.35 -10.43 23.16
CA LEU A 518 21.45 -10.66 22.22
C LEU A 518 21.19 -9.94 20.89
N ARG A 519 22.18 -9.18 20.41
CA ARG A 519 22.03 -8.25 19.29
C ARG A 519 22.24 -8.88 17.90
N ASN A 520 23.02 -9.95 17.79
CA ASN A 520 23.41 -10.52 16.49
C ASN A 520 22.38 -11.52 15.92
N GLY A 521 21.17 -11.55 16.48
CA GLY A 521 20.05 -12.34 15.97
C GLY A 521 20.22 -13.84 16.19
N SER A 522 19.60 -14.63 15.32
CA SER A 522 19.66 -16.09 15.37
C SER A 522 20.65 -16.70 14.38
N LEU A 523 21.03 -17.96 14.61
CA LEU A 523 21.79 -18.76 13.65
C LEU A 523 21.04 -18.90 12.31
N GLU A 524 19.71 -18.94 12.33
CA GLU A 524 18.87 -18.96 11.12
C GLU A 524 19.10 -17.71 10.26
N ASP A 525 19.08 -16.51 10.88
CA ASP A 525 19.35 -15.24 10.20
C ASP A 525 20.77 -15.21 9.60
N ARG A 526 21.76 -15.78 10.29
CA ARG A 526 23.17 -15.77 9.87
C ARG A 526 23.49 -16.81 8.80
N LEU A 527 22.92 -18.01 8.86
CA LEU A 527 23.01 -18.99 7.78
C LEU A 527 22.31 -18.48 6.50
N ALA A 528 21.19 -17.77 6.64
CA ALA A 528 20.53 -17.10 5.52
C ALA A 528 21.26 -15.84 5.00
N CYS A 529 22.42 -15.47 5.56
CA CYS A 529 23.20 -14.26 5.23
C CYS A 529 22.34 -12.97 5.22
N LYS A 530 21.34 -12.91 6.11
CA LYS A 530 20.36 -11.82 6.20
C LYS A 530 21.07 -10.47 6.43
N ASN A 531 20.48 -9.41 5.90
CA ASN A 531 21.05 -8.06 5.87
C ASN A 531 22.44 -7.98 5.18
N ASN A 532 22.69 -8.85 4.19
CA ASN A 532 23.97 -8.98 3.48
C ASN A 532 25.17 -9.26 4.43
N THR A 533 24.92 -9.95 5.54
CA THR A 533 26.00 -10.36 6.44
C THR A 533 26.84 -11.46 5.77
N PRO A 534 28.18 -11.47 5.91
CA PRO A 534 29.03 -12.45 5.25
C PRO A 534 28.72 -13.88 5.74
N PRO A 535 28.96 -14.92 4.91
CA PRO A 535 28.86 -16.30 5.35
C PRO A 535 29.67 -16.56 6.63
N LEU A 536 29.17 -17.40 7.52
CA LEU A 536 29.93 -17.80 8.70
C LEU A 536 31.12 -18.68 8.26
N PRO A 537 32.36 -18.36 8.65
CA PRO A 537 33.52 -19.23 8.42
C PRO A 537 33.33 -20.60 9.09
N TRP A 538 33.95 -21.64 8.54
CA TRP A 538 33.79 -23.00 9.04
C TRP A 538 34.21 -23.12 10.51
N GLN A 539 35.24 -22.39 10.94
CA GLN A 539 35.70 -22.34 12.33
C GLN A 539 34.60 -21.83 13.27
N THR A 540 33.86 -20.80 12.84
CA THR A 540 32.72 -20.27 13.61
C THR A 540 31.57 -21.27 13.63
N ARG A 541 31.32 -21.99 12.53
CA ARG A 541 30.27 -23.04 12.48
C ARG A 541 30.61 -24.22 13.39
N THR A 542 31.85 -24.70 13.37
CA THR A 542 32.37 -25.73 14.27
C THR A 542 32.31 -25.29 15.72
N ARG A 543 32.68 -24.04 16.03
CA ARG A 543 32.53 -23.46 17.36
C ARG A 543 31.07 -23.52 17.82
N ILE A 544 30.13 -23.01 17.01
CA ILE A 544 28.69 -23.03 17.31
C ILE A 544 28.18 -24.47 17.52
N ALA A 545 28.59 -25.42 16.68
CA ALA A 545 28.27 -26.84 16.87
C ALA A 545 28.76 -27.38 18.23
N SER A 546 30.01 -27.09 18.60
CA SER A 546 30.58 -27.51 19.90
C SER A 546 29.85 -26.86 21.09
N GLU A 547 29.46 -25.60 20.97
CA GLU A 547 28.77 -24.85 22.03
C GLU A 547 27.33 -25.36 22.24
N ILE A 548 26.61 -25.68 21.16
CA ILE A 548 25.31 -26.38 21.23
C ILE A 548 25.49 -27.75 21.89
N CYS A 549 26.49 -28.53 21.49
CA CYS A 549 26.78 -29.84 22.07
C CYS A 549 27.06 -29.75 23.58
N SER A 550 27.86 -28.77 24.01
CA SER A 550 28.15 -28.51 25.43
C SER A 550 26.90 -28.17 26.24
N ALA A 551 26.03 -27.32 25.70
CA ALA A 551 24.75 -26.98 26.32
C ALA A 551 23.80 -28.18 26.43
N LEU A 552 23.74 -29.05 25.41
CA LEU A 552 22.95 -30.28 25.45
C LEU A 552 23.48 -31.28 26.47
N ILE A 553 24.80 -31.50 26.52
CA ILE A 553 25.44 -32.36 27.54
C ILE A 553 25.08 -31.87 28.94
N PHE A 554 25.18 -30.57 29.21
CA PHE A 554 24.78 -29.98 30.49
C PHE A 554 23.29 -30.24 30.79
N LEU A 555 22.40 -29.92 29.86
CA LEU A 555 20.95 -30.10 30.00
C LEU A 555 20.54 -31.57 30.25
N HIS A 556 21.16 -32.51 29.54
CA HIS A 556 20.88 -33.95 29.65
C HIS A 556 21.50 -34.59 30.90
N SER A 557 22.56 -34.00 31.45
CA SER A 557 23.22 -34.46 32.70
C SER A 557 22.46 -34.09 33.97
N ASN A 558 21.46 -33.20 33.89
CA ASN A 558 20.63 -32.82 35.03
C ASN A 558 19.79 -34.00 35.56
N LYS A 559 19.41 -33.95 36.84
CA LYS A 559 18.55 -34.96 37.49
C LYS A 559 17.33 -34.27 38.13
N PRO A 560 16.11 -34.45 37.60
CA PRO A 560 15.77 -35.19 36.37
C PRO A 560 16.36 -34.53 35.10
N CYS A 561 16.55 -35.31 34.04
CA CYS A 561 17.01 -34.83 32.74
C CYS A 561 16.09 -33.71 32.21
N ILE A 562 16.69 -32.67 31.62
CA ILE A 562 15.94 -31.54 31.05
C ILE A 562 16.25 -31.47 29.55
N PRO A 563 15.53 -32.22 28.69
CA PRO A 563 15.58 -32.00 27.25
C PRO A 563 15.31 -30.54 26.87
N HIS A 564 15.80 -30.12 25.71
CA HIS A 564 15.54 -28.81 25.14
C HIS A 564 14.11 -28.73 24.56
N GLY A 565 13.70 -29.71 23.74
CA GLY A 565 12.33 -29.89 23.24
C GLY A 565 11.85 -28.87 22.19
N ASN A 566 12.76 -28.05 21.68
CA ASN A 566 12.50 -27.06 20.63
C ASN A 566 13.80 -26.61 19.92
N LEU A 567 14.77 -27.52 19.78
CA LEU A 567 16.06 -27.17 19.21
C LEU A 567 15.94 -26.94 17.69
N LYS A 568 16.35 -25.76 17.23
CA LYS A 568 16.40 -25.36 15.81
C LYS A 568 17.27 -24.11 15.65
N PRO A 569 17.74 -23.76 14.43
CA PRO A 569 18.60 -22.58 14.22
C PRO A 569 17.98 -21.28 14.72
N SER A 570 16.66 -21.10 14.59
CA SER A 570 15.92 -19.93 15.12
C SER A 570 15.90 -19.83 16.65
N LYS A 571 16.51 -20.78 17.37
CA LYS A 571 16.60 -20.85 18.83
C LYS A 571 18.05 -20.87 19.34
N VAL A 572 19.01 -20.90 18.44
CA VAL A 572 20.42 -20.61 18.72
C VAL A 572 20.60 -19.11 18.46
N LEU A 573 20.73 -18.31 19.52
CA LEU A 573 21.05 -16.88 19.39
C LEU A 573 22.56 -16.67 19.45
N LEU A 574 23.01 -15.57 18.87
CA LEU A 574 24.43 -15.20 18.79
C LEU A 574 24.67 -13.88 19.53
N ASP A 575 25.71 -13.86 20.38
CA ASP A 575 26.17 -12.64 21.03
C ASP A 575 27.07 -11.79 20.10
N ALA A 576 27.63 -10.69 20.63
CA ALA A 576 28.50 -9.77 19.89
C ALA A 576 29.76 -10.45 19.31
N ASN A 577 30.24 -11.53 19.95
CA ASN A 577 31.47 -12.26 19.64
C ASN A 577 31.20 -13.59 18.90
N PHE A 578 29.97 -13.78 18.39
CA PHE A 578 29.48 -15.03 17.80
C PHE A 578 29.51 -16.24 18.74
N VAL A 579 29.48 -16.02 20.06
CA VAL A 579 29.19 -17.08 21.03
C VAL A 579 27.71 -17.43 20.91
N SER A 580 27.42 -18.72 20.76
CA SER A 580 26.05 -19.21 20.68
C SER A 580 25.45 -19.45 22.06
N LYS A 581 24.17 -19.07 22.21
CA LYS A 581 23.35 -19.33 23.40
C LYS A 581 22.01 -19.94 22.99
N LEU A 582 21.68 -21.11 23.53
CA LEU A 582 20.38 -21.75 23.32
C LEU A 582 19.28 -21.00 24.08
N THR A 583 18.15 -20.83 23.41
CA THR A 583 16.92 -20.23 23.95
C THR A 583 15.78 -21.23 23.96
N ASP A 584 14.79 -20.99 24.83
CA ASP A 584 13.63 -21.86 25.04
C ASP A 584 13.90 -23.24 25.65
N SER A 585 15.07 -23.46 26.25
CA SER A 585 15.38 -24.69 26.99
C SER A 585 14.35 -24.96 28.09
N GLY A 586 13.78 -26.18 28.12
CA GLY A 586 12.81 -26.60 29.13
C GLY A 586 11.43 -25.91 29.08
N MET A 587 11.15 -25.01 28.13
CA MET A 587 9.90 -24.22 28.07
C MET A 587 8.63 -25.05 27.95
N TYR A 588 8.73 -26.31 27.49
CA TYR A 588 7.58 -27.22 27.43
C TYR A 588 6.96 -27.48 28.82
N ARG A 589 7.76 -27.39 29.90
CA ARG A 589 7.30 -27.57 31.30
C ARG A 589 6.37 -26.44 31.77
N LEU A 590 6.53 -25.24 31.23
CA LEU A 590 5.76 -24.05 31.57
C LEU A 590 4.38 -23.98 30.88
N ILE A 591 4.04 -24.98 30.05
CA ILE A 591 2.77 -25.05 29.31
C ILE A 591 2.01 -26.33 29.69
N PRO A 592 0.69 -26.25 30.01
CA PRO A 592 -0.09 -27.41 30.42
C PRO A 592 -0.11 -28.52 29.36
N HIS A 593 0.20 -29.74 29.77
CA HIS A 593 0.04 -30.94 28.94
C HIS A 593 -1.42 -31.40 28.94
N GLY A 594 -2.32 -30.57 28.40
CA GLY A 594 -3.71 -30.95 28.16
C GLY A 594 -3.84 -31.88 26.95
N ALA A 595 -4.95 -32.61 26.88
CA ALA A 595 -5.28 -33.49 25.73
C ALA A 595 -5.33 -32.77 24.37
N SER A 596 -5.38 -31.43 24.36
CA SER A 596 -5.21 -30.58 23.16
C SER A 596 -3.76 -30.41 22.69
N THR A 597 -2.75 -31.06 23.30
CA THR A 597 -1.35 -30.97 22.81
C THR A 597 -1.22 -31.54 21.40
N ALA A 598 -1.90 -32.66 21.11
CA ALA A 598 -2.04 -33.18 19.75
C ALA A 598 -2.67 -32.13 18.81
N ASN A 599 -3.74 -31.45 19.24
CA ASN A 599 -4.40 -30.40 18.46
C ASN A 599 -3.54 -29.13 18.27
N SER A 600 -2.67 -28.79 19.21
CA SER A 600 -1.77 -27.62 19.14
C SER A 600 -0.56 -27.88 18.22
N VAL A 601 0.02 -29.08 18.31
CA VAL A 601 1.03 -29.56 17.36
C VAL A 601 0.44 -29.63 15.95
N TRP A 602 -0.76 -30.20 15.80
CA TRP A 602 -1.52 -30.25 14.54
C TRP A 602 -1.88 -28.85 14.00
N SER A 603 -2.17 -27.88 14.88
CA SER A 603 -2.43 -26.48 14.50
C SER A 603 -1.17 -25.77 13.98
N CYS A 604 -0.01 -25.99 14.62
CA CYS A 604 1.27 -25.51 14.10
C CYS A 604 1.62 -26.16 12.74
N ILE A 605 1.40 -27.48 12.60
CA ILE A 605 1.62 -28.20 11.34
C ILE A 605 0.71 -27.64 10.23
N LYS A 606 -0.55 -27.30 10.54
CA LYS A 606 -1.50 -26.70 9.57
C LYS A 606 -1.09 -25.32 9.03
N SER A 607 -0.26 -24.55 9.74
CA SER A 607 0.11 -23.19 9.30
C SER A 607 1.39 -23.15 8.46
N ASN A 608 2.31 -24.11 8.62
CA ASN A 608 3.48 -24.28 7.76
C ASN A 608 4.02 -25.73 7.81
N PRO A 609 3.42 -26.67 7.04
CA PRO A 609 3.72 -28.11 7.13
C PRO A 609 5.19 -28.47 6.82
N GLU A 610 5.82 -27.73 5.90
CA GLU A 610 7.11 -28.08 5.30
C GLU A 610 8.34 -27.64 6.11
N ILE A 611 8.18 -26.71 7.06
CA ILE A 611 9.31 -26.14 7.83
C ILE A 611 9.25 -26.56 9.30
N ALA A 612 8.05 -26.60 9.89
CA ALA A 612 7.89 -26.95 11.30
C ALA A 612 8.21 -28.42 11.60
N SER A 613 8.09 -29.32 10.61
CA SER A 613 8.29 -30.76 10.73
C SER A 613 9.75 -31.20 10.64
N VAL A 614 10.63 -30.45 9.97
CA VAL A 614 11.95 -30.92 9.52
C VAL A 614 12.94 -31.16 10.67
N TYR A 615 12.86 -30.36 11.73
CA TYR A 615 13.70 -30.50 12.93
C TYR A 615 13.05 -31.37 14.03
N MET A 616 11.81 -31.81 13.84
CA MET A 616 11.07 -32.60 14.82
C MET A 616 11.43 -34.08 14.65
N ASP A 617 11.76 -34.74 15.75
CA ASP A 617 11.99 -36.18 15.78
C ASP A 617 10.73 -36.95 15.30
N PRO A 618 10.84 -37.88 14.33
CA PRO A 618 9.74 -38.74 13.93
C PRO A 618 9.04 -39.46 15.09
N GLU A 619 9.77 -39.90 16.12
CA GLU A 619 9.16 -40.57 17.28
C GLU A 619 8.35 -39.57 18.14
N TYR A 620 8.85 -38.34 18.29
CA TYR A 620 8.15 -37.26 19.00
C TYR A 620 6.84 -36.86 18.30
N LEU A 621 6.79 -36.92 16.97
CA LEU A 621 5.58 -36.67 16.18
C LEU A 621 4.50 -37.74 16.43
N GLU A 622 4.90 -38.97 16.78
CA GLU A 622 4.00 -40.09 17.05
C GLU A 622 3.58 -40.17 18.53
N ASN A 623 4.53 -40.03 19.46
CA ASN A 623 4.32 -40.24 20.90
C ASN A 623 4.09 -38.94 21.71
N GLY A 624 4.37 -37.77 21.14
CA GLY A 624 4.23 -36.46 21.80
C GLY A 624 5.16 -36.20 22.99
N LYS A 625 6.13 -37.08 23.28
CA LYS A 625 6.97 -37.07 24.47
C LYS A 625 8.37 -36.53 24.16
N VAL A 626 8.73 -35.42 24.79
CA VAL A 626 10.07 -34.83 24.63
C VAL A 626 11.11 -35.71 25.35
N THR A 627 12.18 -36.09 24.65
CA THR A 627 13.28 -36.95 25.15
C THR A 627 14.65 -36.37 24.81
N ARG A 628 15.73 -36.89 25.41
CA ARG A 628 17.11 -36.47 25.07
C ARG A 628 17.46 -36.85 23.62
N GLU A 629 16.91 -37.96 23.16
CA GLU A 629 17.05 -38.49 21.81
C GLU A 629 16.35 -37.59 20.78
N SER A 630 15.26 -36.92 21.16
CA SER A 630 14.59 -35.94 20.30
C SER A 630 15.43 -34.68 20.06
N ASP A 631 16.22 -34.24 21.05
CA ASP A 631 17.17 -33.14 20.86
C ASP A 631 18.35 -33.56 19.97
N LEU A 632 18.81 -34.82 20.07
CA LEU A 632 19.84 -35.38 19.19
C LEU A 632 19.42 -35.33 17.71
N TYR A 633 18.18 -35.74 17.40
CA TYR A 633 17.65 -35.62 16.03
C TYR A 633 17.67 -34.17 15.53
N SER A 634 17.16 -33.24 16.34
CA SER A 634 17.18 -31.81 16.02
C SER A 634 18.60 -31.25 15.85
N PHE A 635 19.56 -31.72 16.66
CA PHE A 635 20.96 -31.31 16.58
C PHE A 635 21.65 -31.84 15.32
N GLY A 636 21.40 -33.10 14.93
CA GLY A 636 21.86 -33.67 13.67
C GLY A 636 21.44 -32.82 12.47
N MET A 637 20.18 -32.38 12.42
CA MET A 637 19.68 -31.49 11.36
C MET A 637 20.39 -30.13 11.36
N ILE A 638 20.75 -29.57 12.52
CA ILE A 638 21.55 -28.34 12.63
C ILE A 638 22.99 -28.59 12.14
N LEU A 639 23.62 -29.71 12.50
CA LEU A 639 24.96 -30.07 12.03
C LEU A 639 25.01 -30.17 10.50
N LEU A 640 24.06 -30.88 9.88
CA LEU A 640 23.94 -30.93 8.42
C LEU A 640 23.79 -29.52 7.81
N GLN A 641 23.03 -28.64 8.47
CA GLN A 641 22.85 -27.27 7.99
C GLN A 641 24.10 -26.41 8.10
N LEU A 642 24.87 -26.55 9.19
CA LEU A 642 26.15 -25.88 9.37
C LEU A 642 27.17 -26.30 8.29
N LEU A 643 27.23 -27.60 7.96
CA LEU A 643 28.14 -28.15 6.96
C LEU A 643 27.82 -27.73 5.53
N THR A 644 26.53 -27.66 5.17
CA THR A 644 26.09 -27.45 3.77
C THR A 644 25.64 -26.02 3.46
N GLY A 645 25.31 -25.21 4.46
CA GLY A 645 24.74 -23.87 4.29
C GLY A 645 23.33 -23.85 3.65
N ARG A 646 22.72 -25.01 3.40
CA ARG A 646 21.47 -25.15 2.64
C ARG A 646 20.23 -25.01 3.53
N PRO A 647 19.03 -24.75 2.95
CA PRO A 647 17.77 -24.96 3.66
C PRO A 647 17.65 -26.42 4.15
N ALA A 648 16.98 -26.62 5.29
CA ALA A 648 16.87 -27.95 5.89
C ALA A 648 15.97 -28.95 5.11
N LEU A 649 15.19 -28.46 4.14
CA LEU A 649 14.38 -29.31 3.28
C LEU A 649 15.29 -30.17 2.39
N GLN A 650 15.05 -31.48 2.34
CA GLN A 650 15.82 -32.49 1.58
C GLN A 650 17.29 -32.72 2.01
N ILE A 651 17.89 -31.84 2.81
CA ILE A 651 19.30 -31.89 3.26
C ILE A 651 19.82 -33.28 3.70
N LEU A 652 18.99 -34.05 4.42
CA LEU A 652 19.32 -35.39 4.90
C LEU A 652 19.49 -36.39 3.75
N LYS A 653 18.64 -36.29 2.71
CA LYS A 653 18.73 -37.12 1.50
C LYS A 653 19.94 -36.74 0.67
N ASP A 654 20.18 -35.44 0.50
CA ASP A 654 21.28 -34.90 -0.30
C ASP A 654 22.64 -35.32 0.28
N VAL A 655 22.86 -35.11 1.59
CA VAL A 655 24.12 -35.47 2.26
C VAL A 655 24.31 -36.98 2.30
N LYS A 656 23.24 -37.75 2.54
CA LYS A 656 23.31 -39.21 2.50
C LYS A 656 23.72 -39.73 1.12
N CYS A 657 23.06 -39.25 0.06
CA CYS A 657 23.37 -39.59 -1.33
C CYS A 657 24.81 -39.20 -1.70
N ALA A 658 25.25 -38.00 -1.30
CA ALA A 658 26.61 -37.52 -1.56
C ALA A 658 27.69 -38.34 -0.85
N ILE A 659 27.42 -38.87 0.34
CA ILE A 659 28.32 -39.78 1.05
C ILE A 659 28.32 -41.18 0.39
N GLU A 660 27.15 -41.72 0.06
CA GLU A 660 26.99 -43.03 -0.61
C GLU A 660 27.60 -43.05 -2.04
N THR A 661 27.74 -41.89 -2.68
CA THR A 661 28.36 -41.72 -4.02
C THR A 661 29.78 -41.17 -3.98
N GLU A 662 30.42 -41.13 -2.80
CA GLU A 662 31.78 -40.60 -2.56
C GLU A 662 31.99 -39.13 -2.99
N ASN A 663 30.92 -38.38 -3.23
CA ASN A 663 30.91 -37.00 -3.72
C ASN A 663 30.53 -35.98 -2.64
N PHE A 664 31.00 -36.18 -1.41
CA PHE A 664 30.70 -35.31 -0.26
C PHE A 664 31.10 -33.83 -0.49
N ASN A 665 32.14 -33.59 -1.29
CA ASN A 665 32.56 -32.24 -1.70
C ASN A 665 31.46 -31.43 -2.42
N ALA A 666 30.50 -32.08 -3.09
CA ALA A 666 29.41 -31.39 -3.79
C ALA A 666 28.27 -30.89 -2.87
N VAL A 667 28.24 -31.30 -1.60
CA VAL A 667 27.25 -30.82 -0.61
C VAL A 667 27.81 -29.81 0.39
N LEU A 668 29.13 -29.78 0.60
CA LEU A 668 29.81 -28.84 1.50
C LEU A 668 29.66 -27.37 1.07
N ASP A 669 29.59 -26.49 2.07
CA ASP A 669 29.58 -25.04 1.87
C ASP A 669 30.99 -24.46 1.77
N TRP A 670 31.52 -24.40 0.56
CA TRP A 670 32.82 -23.77 0.27
C TRP A 670 32.85 -22.26 0.52
N SER A 671 31.70 -21.58 0.69
CA SER A 671 31.69 -20.16 1.11
C SER A 671 32.12 -19.97 2.57
N ALA A 672 32.16 -21.05 3.36
CA ALA A 672 32.69 -21.07 4.72
C ALA A 672 34.24 -21.18 4.77
N GLY A 673 34.90 -21.34 3.62
CA GLY A 673 36.35 -21.56 3.51
C GLY A 673 36.76 -23.03 3.52
N ASP A 674 38.06 -23.27 3.73
CA ASP A 674 38.68 -24.60 3.58
C ASP A 674 38.39 -25.53 4.76
N TRP A 675 37.34 -26.35 4.64
CA TRP A 675 36.95 -27.33 5.66
C TRP A 675 38.04 -28.41 5.87
N PRO A 676 38.31 -28.82 7.12
CA PRO A 676 39.18 -29.97 7.41
C PRO A 676 38.44 -31.25 7.01
N PHE A 677 38.72 -31.75 5.80
CA PHE A 677 37.83 -32.67 5.07
C PHE A 677 37.54 -33.97 5.84
N VAL A 678 38.55 -34.58 6.47
CA VAL A 678 38.41 -35.88 7.16
C VAL A 678 37.48 -35.77 8.37
N GLU A 679 37.72 -34.78 9.23
CA GLU A 679 36.93 -34.49 10.41
C GLU A 679 35.52 -34.02 10.03
N THR A 680 35.40 -33.25 8.95
CA THR A 680 34.12 -32.76 8.41
C THR A 680 33.27 -33.90 7.86
N GLN A 681 33.88 -34.87 7.16
CA GLN A 681 33.22 -36.07 6.67
C GLN A 681 32.78 -36.97 7.84
N LEU A 682 33.62 -37.14 8.87
CA LEU A 682 33.24 -37.90 10.07
C LEU A 682 32.07 -37.23 10.82
N LEU A 683 32.09 -35.91 10.96
CA LEU A 683 31.00 -35.13 11.56
C LEU A 683 29.69 -35.26 10.76
N ALA A 684 29.76 -35.32 9.43
CA ALA A 684 28.58 -35.56 8.59
C ALA A 684 27.98 -36.96 8.80
N HIS A 685 28.79 -38.00 8.96
CA HIS A 685 28.32 -39.35 9.28
C HIS A 685 27.63 -39.38 10.66
N LEU A 686 28.20 -38.71 11.67
CA LEU A 686 27.58 -38.58 12.98
C LEU A 686 26.27 -37.79 12.92
N ALA A 687 26.22 -36.70 12.14
CA ALA A 687 25.00 -35.93 11.93
C ALA A 687 23.88 -36.75 11.26
N LEU A 688 24.21 -37.59 10.27
CA LEU A 688 23.25 -38.53 9.68
C LEU A 688 22.77 -39.59 10.70
N ARG A 689 23.66 -40.14 11.54
CA ARG A 689 23.27 -41.07 12.62
C ARG A 689 22.41 -40.40 13.70
N CYS A 690 22.65 -39.14 14.02
CA CYS A 690 21.76 -38.36 14.91
C CYS A 690 20.32 -38.31 14.36
N CYS A 691 20.17 -38.28 13.04
CA CYS A 691 18.88 -38.26 12.37
C CYS A 691 18.31 -39.66 12.02
N ASP A 692 18.82 -40.74 12.63
CA ASP A 692 18.23 -42.07 12.48
C ASP A 692 16.78 -42.08 13.03
N LYS A 693 15.91 -42.86 12.38
CA LYS A 693 14.53 -43.09 12.80
C LYS A 693 14.44 -43.84 14.12
N GLN A 694 15.39 -44.73 14.41
CA GLN A 694 15.46 -45.47 15.66
C GLN A 694 16.29 -44.68 16.68
N PRO A 695 15.71 -44.22 17.80
CA PRO A 695 16.42 -43.41 18.81
C PRO A 695 17.68 -44.09 19.36
N LEU A 696 17.66 -45.42 19.47
CA LEU A 696 18.77 -46.24 20.02
C LEU A 696 20.00 -46.32 19.10
N ASN A 697 19.87 -45.97 17.81
CA ASN A 697 20.99 -45.95 16.86
C ASN A 697 21.75 -44.61 16.86
N ARG A 698 21.14 -43.57 17.49
CA ARG A 698 21.69 -42.22 17.54
C ARG A 698 22.94 -42.21 18.44
N PRO A 699 23.99 -41.46 18.06
CA PRO A 699 25.26 -41.49 18.76
C PRO A 699 25.19 -40.74 20.10
N ASP A 700 26.04 -41.13 21.04
CA ASP A 700 26.16 -40.45 22.33
C ASP A 700 26.83 -39.06 22.19
N LEU A 701 26.32 -38.08 22.94
CA LEU A 701 26.82 -36.70 22.91
C LEU A 701 28.27 -36.58 23.39
N VAL A 702 28.66 -37.33 24.43
CA VAL A 702 29.93 -37.13 25.14
C VAL A 702 31.05 -37.96 24.51
N SER A 703 30.79 -39.23 24.22
CA SER A 703 31.79 -40.18 23.73
C SER A 703 31.99 -40.12 22.22
N GLU A 704 30.92 -39.92 21.43
CA GLU A 704 31.00 -39.91 19.97
C GLU A 704 31.02 -38.49 19.39
N ILE A 705 29.99 -37.68 19.66
CA ILE A 705 29.84 -36.38 18.99
C ILE A 705 30.87 -35.36 19.50
N TRP A 706 31.01 -35.21 20.82
CA TRP A 706 32.03 -34.34 21.41
C TRP A 706 33.46 -34.83 21.13
N GLY A 707 33.66 -36.15 20.98
CA GLY A 707 34.94 -36.74 20.57
C GLY A 707 35.45 -36.23 19.22
N VAL A 708 34.57 -35.77 18.33
CA VAL A 708 34.92 -35.13 17.05
C VAL A 708 34.90 -33.60 17.14
N LEU A 709 33.85 -33.02 17.73
CA LEU A 709 33.69 -31.56 17.81
C LEU A 709 34.75 -30.87 18.70
N GLY A 710 35.21 -31.52 19.77
CA GLY A 710 36.25 -31.00 20.67
C GLY A 710 37.57 -30.74 19.93
N PRO A 711 38.22 -31.78 19.36
CA PRO A 711 39.46 -31.62 18.60
C PRO A 711 39.34 -30.62 17.43
N MET A 712 38.22 -30.62 16.70
CA MET A 712 37.97 -29.64 15.64
C MET A 712 37.95 -28.20 16.19
N LYS A 713 37.30 -27.97 17.33
CA LYS A 713 37.24 -26.65 18.00
C LYS A 713 38.63 -26.20 18.47
N ASP A 714 39.41 -27.08 19.08
CA ASP A 714 40.74 -26.73 19.59
C ASP A 714 41.72 -26.42 18.44
N SER A 715 41.61 -27.14 17.33
CA SER A 715 42.31 -26.81 16.07
C SER A 715 41.93 -25.42 15.52
N CYS A 716 40.66 -25.01 15.66
CA CYS A 716 40.21 -23.66 15.30
C CYS A 716 40.85 -22.58 16.17
N ILE A 717 40.99 -22.80 17.48
CA ILE A 717 41.60 -21.84 18.42
C ILE A 717 43.08 -21.65 18.08
N ASN A 718 43.79 -22.74 17.84
CA ASN A 718 45.20 -22.69 17.41
C ASN A 718 45.37 -22.00 16.05
N SER A 719 44.47 -22.26 15.08
CA SER A 719 44.50 -21.59 13.77
C SER A 719 44.09 -20.10 13.82
N ALA A 720 43.20 -19.72 14.75
CA ALA A 720 42.78 -18.33 14.92
C ALA A 720 43.94 -17.43 15.38
N SER A 721 44.94 -17.97 16.10
CA SER A 721 46.17 -17.25 16.43
C SER A 721 46.94 -16.75 15.19
N CYS A 722 46.79 -17.42 14.04
CA CYS A 722 47.39 -17.01 12.77
C CYS A 722 46.47 -16.10 11.92
N LEU A 723 45.14 -16.22 12.06
CA LEU A 723 44.17 -15.44 11.27
C LEU A 723 43.77 -14.09 11.90
N LEU A 724 43.97 -13.90 13.21
CA LEU A 724 43.77 -12.61 13.89
C LEU A 724 44.73 -11.49 13.45
N ARG A 725 45.60 -11.75 12.46
CA ARG A 725 46.44 -10.73 11.80
C ARG A 725 45.81 -10.09 10.56
N ALA A 726 44.58 -10.49 10.19
CA ALA A 726 43.77 -9.76 9.22
C ALA A 726 43.21 -8.47 9.87
N LYS A 727 43.59 -7.32 9.32
CA LYS A 727 43.28 -5.98 9.85
C LYS A 727 41.76 -5.68 9.88
N GLU A 728 41.12 -5.90 11.02
CA GLU A 728 40.08 -4.96 11.47
C GLU A 728 40.70 -3.98 12.46
N LEU A 729 40.51 -2.68 12.20
CA LEU A 729 40.93 -1.61 13.10
C LEU A 729 40.05 -1.65 14.36
N ARG A 730 40.50 -2.37 15.40
CA ARG A 730 40.04 -2.15 16.77
C ARG A 730 40.31 -0.69 17.13
N ARG A 731 39.30 0.18 16.94
CA ARG A 731 39.37 1.56 17.40
C ARG A 731 39.48 1.53 18.92
N ILE A 732 40.60 2.04 19.41
CA ILE A 732 40.85 2.22 20.83
C ILE A 732 39.71 3.09 21.39
N PRO A 733 38.96 2.63 22.41
CA PRO A 733 37.94 3.46 23.06
C PRO A 733 38.59 4.76 23.56
N SER A 734 38.00 5.91 23.22
CA SER A 734 38.62 7.21 23.47
C SER A 734 38.88 7.51 24.96
N HIS A 735 38.19 6.83 25.87
CA HIS A 735 38.37 6.92 27.32
C HIS A 735 39.52 6.06 27.85
N PHE A 736 40.14 5.20 27.03
CA PHE A 736 41.39 4.49 27.38
C PHE A 736 42.64 5.27 26.96
N VAL A 737 42.48 6.33 26.15
CA VAL A 737 43.57 7.14 25.62
C VAL A 737 43.90 8.28 26.59
N CYS A 738 45.17 8.43 26.95
CA CYS A 738 45.63 9.57 27.75
C CYS A 738 45.48 10.87 26.95
N PRO A 739 44.84 11.93 27.50
CA PRO A 739 44.71 13.20 26.77
C PRO A 739 46.03 13.91 26.46
N ILE A 740 47.09 13.68 27.24
CA ILE A 740 48.41 14.31 27.04
C ILE A 740 49.23 13.51 26.03
N PHE A 741 49.41 12.20 26.25
CA PHE A 741 50.26 11.35 25.40
C PHE A 741 49.56 10.82 24.14
N GLN A 742 48.23 10.88 24.07
CA GLN A 742 47.42 10.37 22.94
C GLN A 742 47.64 8.86 22.66
N ASP A 743 48.03 8.10 23.68
CA ASP A 743 48.22 6.64 23.66
C ASP A 743 47.46 5.97 24.82
N VAL A 744 47.31 4.65 24.80
CA VAL A 744 46.57 3.87 25.81
C VAL A 744 47.24 3.99 27.18
N MET A 745 46.45 4.35 28.20
CA MET A 745 46.92 4.46 29.57
C MET A 745 47.34 3.09 30.14
N LYS A 746 48.53 3.05 30.75
CA LYS A 746 49.10 1.92 31.48
C LYS A 746 48.96 2.11 32.98
N ASP A 747 49.17 3.32 33.50
CA ASP A 747 48.90 3.69 34.90
C ASP A 747 47.93 4.88 34.92
N PRO A 748 46.60 4.67 34.89
CA PRO A 748 45.63 5.75 34.81
C PRO A 748 45.41 6.44 36.18
N LEU A 749 45.78 7.71 36.30
CA LEU A 749 45.56 8.55 37.49
C LEU A 749 44.55 9.68 37.25
N ILE A 750 43.67 9.91 38.22
CA ILE A 750 42.71 11.01 38.26
C ILE A 750 43.37 12.24 38.89
N ALA A 751 43.24 13.40 38.24
CA ALA A 751 43.62 14.70 38.79
C ALA A 751 42.42 15.46 39.37
N ALA A 752 42.66 16.61 40.01
CA ALA A 752 41.61 17.40 40.68
C ALA A 752 40.50 17.93 39.75
N ASP A 753 40.73 17.94 38.44
CA ASP A 753 39.73 18.29 37.42
C ASP A 753 38.75 17.14 37.11
N GLY A 754 38.93 15.97 37.74
CA GLY A 754 38.12 14.77 37.51
C GLY A 754 38.48 13.99 36.24
N PHE A 755 39.48 14.45 35.46
CA PHE A 755 39.95 13.74 34.28
C PHE A 755 41.03 12.71 34.66
N THR A 756 41.10 11.63 33.87
CA THR A 756 42.11 10.57 34.04
C THR A 756 43.20 10.72 32.97
N TYR A 757 44.45 10.56 33.38
CA TYR A 757 45.65 10.74 32.58
C TYR A 757 46.62 9.57 32.80
N GLU A 758 47.58 9.37 31.90
CA GLU A 758 48.73 8.51 32.17
C GLU A 758 49.56 9.12 33.30
N ALA A 759 49.97 8.29 34.26
CA ALA A 759 50.60 8.71 35.48
C ALA A 759 51.87 9.56 35.25
N ASP A 760 52.74 9.12 34.34
CA ASP A 760 53.97 9.83 34.01
C ASP A 760 53.70 11.12 33.23
N ALA A 761 52.61 11.17 32.45
CA ALA A 761 52.22 12.37 31.71
C ALA A 761 51.75 13.49 32.66
N ILE A 762 50.88 13.15 33.62
CA ILE A 762 50.32 14.14 34.55
C ILE A 762 51.33 14.52 35.65
N ARG A 763 52.19 13.59 36.10
CA ARG A 763 53.33 13.92 36.97
C ARG A 763 54.28 14.90 36.28
N GLY A 764 54.73 14.59 35.07
CA GLY A 764 55.62 15.48 34.30
C GLY A 764 55.02 16.86 34.01
N TRP A 765 53.70 16.95 33.79
CA TRP A 765 52.99 18.22 33.64
C TRP A 765 53.03 19.07 34.91
N LEU A 766 52.74 18.48 36.07
CA LEU A 766 52.75 19.18 37.37
C LEU A 766 54.19 19.54 37.79
N GLU A 767 55.15 18.63 37.60
CA GLU A 767 56.58 18.83 37.91
C GLU A 767 57.23 19.91 37.04
N SER A 768 56.68 20.17 35.84
CA SER A 768 57.07 21.29 34.97
C SER A 768 56.61 22.67 35.48
N GLY A 769 55.92 22.72 36.63
CA GLY A 769 55.46 23.96 37.27
C GLY A 769 54.07 24.44 36.80
N HIS A 770 53.31 23.59 36.10
CA HIS A 770 51.94 23.92 35.67
C HIS A 770 50.92 23.60 36.77
N ASP A 771 50.12 24.59 37.18
CA ASP A 771 49.05 24.46 38.19
C ASP A 771 47.64 24.39 37.56
N ARG A 772 47.55 24.06 36.27
CA ARG A 772 46.32 24.07 35.46
C ARG A 772 46.04 22.72 34.83
N SER A 773 44.75 22.41 34.70
CA SER A 773 44.20 21.23 34.03
C SER A 773 44.68 21.14 32.57
N PRO A 774 45.33 20.03 32.16
CA PRO A 774 45.70 19.82 30.76
C PRO A 774 44.50 19.79 29.81
N MET A 775 43.32 19.37 30.28
CA MET A 775 42.10 19.25 29.47
C MET A 775 41.27 20.53 29.36
N THR A 776 41.22 21.33 30.44
CA THR A 776 40.32 22.49 30.51
C THR A 776 41.03 23.83 30.64
N ASN A 777 42.36 23.82 30.87
CA ASN A 777 43.19 25.00 31.15
C ASN A 777 42.71 25.85 32.37
N LEU A 778 41.83 25.29 33.21
CA LEU A 778 41.43 25.87 34.50
C LEU A 778 42.46 25.54 35.58
N LYS A 779 42.59 26.40 36.60
CA LYS A 779 43.49 26.14 37.74
C LYS A 779 42.99 24.93 38.54
N LEU A 780 43.88 23.99 38.85
CA LEU A 780 43.56 22.81 39.66
C LEU A 780 43.40 23.21 41.13
N GLU A 781 42.40 22.63 41.80
CA GLU A 781 42.18 22.88 43.24
C GLU A 781 43.32 22.31 44.10
N HIS A 782 43.90 21.18 43.68
CA HIS A 782 45.09 20.58 44.28
C HIS A 782 45.88 19.75 43.26
N CYS A 783 47.16 19.47 43.56
CA CYS A 783 48.04 18.63 42.71
C CYS A 783 48.01 17.14 43.10
N ASN A 784 47.14 16.72 44.03
CA ASN A 784 47.02 15.31 44.41
C ASN A 784 46.44 14.48 43.26
N LEU A 785 47.00 13.28 43.06
CA LEU A 785 46.62 12.32 42.02
C LEU A 785 46.09 11.03 42.68
N VAL A 786 45.01 10.47 42.14
CA VAL A 786 44.35 9.26 42.69
C VAL A 786 44.30 8.15 41.64
N PRO A 787 44.76 6.92 41.93
CA PRO A 787 44.72 5.82 40.96
C PRO A 787 43.30 5.41 40.53
N ASN A 788 43.09 5.27 39.22
CA ASN A 788 41.83 4.83 38.63
C ASN A 788 41.85 3.31 38.38
N TYR A 789 41.82 2.53 39.47
CA TYR A 789 41.87 1.06 39.38
C TYR A 789 40.76 0.45 38.51
N ALA A 790 39.58 1.09 38.45
CA ALA A 790 38.47 0.63 37.60
C ALA A 790 38.80 0.79 36.11
N LEU A 791 39.37 1.93 35.70
CA LEU A 791 39.80 2.14 34.31
C LEU A 791 41.02 1.26 33.97
N TYR A 792 41.95 1.08 34.91
CA TYR A 792 43.08 0.15 34.75
C TYR A 792 42.60 -1.28 34.46
N GLN A 793 41.65 -1.80 35.26
CA GLN A 793 41.06 -3.12 35.03
C GLN A 793 40.34 -3.20 33.69
N ALA A 794 39.54 -2.19 33.32
CA ALA A 794 38.85 -2.16 32.02
C ALA A 794 39.83 -2.14 30.82
N ILE A 795 40.97 -1.46 30.94
CA ILE A 795 42.02 -1.46 29.92
C ILE A 795 42.71 -2.83 29.85
N GLN A 796 43.01 -3.46 30.99
CA GLN A 796 43.59 -4.81 31.04
C GLN A 796 42.66 -5.87 30.44
N GLU A 797 41.35 -5.82 30.75
CA GLU A 797 40.34 -6.68 30.13
C GLU A 797 40.24 -6.46 28.62
N TRP A 798 40.33 -5.22 28.15
CA TRP A 798 40.32 -4.90 26.71
C TRP A 798 41.59 -5.34 25.98
N GLN A 799 42.76 -5.32 26.65
CA GLN A 799 44.03 -5.83 26.10
C GLN A 799 44.08 -7.37 26.03
N GLN A 800 43.26 -8.06 26.83
CA GLN A 800 43.20 -9.54 26.90
C GLN A 800 42.09 -10.16 26.03
N GLN A 801 41.18 -9.35 25.50
CA GLN A 801 40.14 -9.74 24.51
C GLN A 801 40.68 -9.75 23.08
#